data_AF-A0A5N5JP04-F1
#
_entry.id   AF-A0A5N5JP04-F1
#
_cell.length_a   1.000
_cell.length_b   1.000
_cell.length_c   1.000
_cell.angle_alpha   90.00
_cell.angle_beta   90.00
_cell.angle_gamma   90.00
#
_symmetry.space_group_name_H-M   'P 1'
#
loop_
_entity.id
_entity.type
_entity.pdbx_description
1 polymer ?
#
loop_
_entity_poly.entity_id
_entity_poly.type
_entity_poly.pdbx_seq_one_letter_code
_entity_poly.pdbx_strand_id
1 'polypeptide(L)'
;MQQATTPLWSPSLSSSKYPLLSPPPARLSPALLPPSPLQLLPFKPPRNHPPAILSPLHRTGTRRHSLSLATQEIVETSYSESEFVEVGYISNVHGLQGEISVKPTTDFPELRFSKPGRRWLRQLVSGKDVIREVDLVEGRGHHGRKSWILKFGGVDTVDRAKLLVGSTLLAKEYERPELEEGEFYSRDLIGMRVILKDTGECVGTVVNVFDSGGNDLLQVMLYTSSDVPDGTGKSKPAEAGVSGRLAWVPFVEAIVPDVNMNEREMRITPPKGLLELNLRLDEKSKKERRELVRHTLSIFDKFQEWRERKNFQRRLIAAKKKLCEMEQKHVFDGLRYGDKSKRGLLAEQIVGVNSKLLQQALENIAISTKRCSATELISAIRTKHVKSSLMISKEVITCANEEKLGADFKLQEKGFSLFSKGKVAIVLVLNDIEKGKGDNPRVVDSESSENSLPFFLQKSLSDDQAFVKVIEDRASVPLILVCPAQETQSLQKLFSNNDYFAFDSDKVSTLSQVWFLEEEKIPVVSSSEEEWKRQKIMMKSPWEILQSPVGSGGVISLLSSDNIPENLSKMGVEYIEICSSSHNCVTGSPLLLGFVKSCKAEIGIKIVEDTKDLEESFDMIFSLNFMRLLAQQIHKLQFHAIPKPNQHVEMVDKEWIDVAPSSPNSYELRSSIYSSLNACPQEKICVMEITK
;
A
#
# COMPACT_ATOMS: atom_id res chain seq x y z
N MET A 1 13.52 -36.58 -58.09
CA MET A 1 13.53 -36.57 -59.57
C MET A 1 12.49 -35.56 -60.06
N GLN A 2 12.32 -35.41 -61.38
CA GLN A 2 11.31 -34.54 -62.02
C GLN A 2 9.87 -35.11 -61.75
N GLN A 3 8.73 -34.48 -62.09
CA GLN A 3 8.45 -33.46 -63.12
C GLN A 3 7.04 -32.81 -62.94
N ALA A 4 6.84 -31.58 -63.45
CA ALA A 4 5.55 -30.97 -63.86
C ALA A 4 4.45 -30.75 -62.78
N THR A 5 3.37 -29.97 -62.99
CA THR A 5 2.86 -29.26 -64.20
C THR A 5 2.15 -27.94 -63.84
N THR A 6 2.18 -26.93 -64.73
CA THR A 6 1.34 -25.70 -64.71
C THR A 6 0.16 -25.85 -65.72
N PRO A 7 -0.94 -25.04 -65.69
CA PRO A 7 -0.92 -23.69 -66.31
C PRO A 7 -1.95 -22.63 -65.81
N LEU A 8 -1.66 -21.34 -66.13
CA LEU A 8 -2.51 -20.24 -66.68
C LEU A 8 -4.03 -20.18 -66.33
N TRP A 9 -4.64 -19.02 -66.01
CA TRP A 9 -4.62 -17.73 -66.75
C TRP A 9 -5.05 -16.49 -65.91
N SER A 10 -4.95 -15.29 -66.52
CA SER A 10 -5.43 -13.95 -66.10
C SER A 10 -5.99 -13.21 -67.37
N PRO A 11 -6.27 -11.87 -67.48
CA PRO A 11 -6.21 -10.71 -66.56
C PRO A 11 -7.35 -9.63 -66.67
N SER A 12 -7.19 -8.47 -66.00
CA SER A 12 -7.72 -7.10 -66.39
C SER A 12 -9.24 -6.79 -66.27
N LEU A 13 -9.84 -5.59 -66.47
CA LEU A 13 -9.61 -4.11 -66.30
C LEU A 13 -10.97 -3.38 -66.63
N SER A 14 -11.30 -2.07 -66.46
CA SER A 14 -10.74 -0.84 -65.82
C SER A 14 -11.80 0.30 -65.70
N SER A 15 -11.58 1.25 -64.77
CA SER A 15 -11.92 2.72 -64.78
C SER A 15 -13.26 3.33 -65.33
N SER A 16 -13.85 4.31 -64.60
CA SER A 16 -13.99 5.75 -65.03
C SER A 16 -15.11 6.63 -64.39
N LYS A 17 -14.71 7.68 -63.62
CA LYS A 17 -15.17 9.10 -63.54
C LYS A 17 -16.61 9.57 -63.08
N TYR A 18 -16.57 10.78 -62.48
CA TYR A 18 -17.53 11.79 -61.95
C TYR A 18 -18.61 12.35 -62.95
N PRO A 19 -19.63 13.22 -62.60
CA PRO A 19 -19.59 14.34 -61.61
C PRO A 19 -20.90 14.89 -60.90
N LEU A 20 -20.65 15.97 -60.12
CA LEU A 20 -21.46 17.02 -59.44
C LEU A 20 -22.91 17.38 -59.88
N LEU A 21 -23.76 17.86 -58.93
CA LEU A 21 -24.59 19.09 -59.04
C LEU A 21 -25.26 19.60 -57.71
N SER A 22 -25.71 20.88 -57.69
CA SER A 22 -26.60 21.59 -56.72
C SER A 22 -27.03 22.96 -57.35
N PRO A 23 -27.79 23.93 -56.74
CA PRO A 23 -28.68 24.00 -55.55
C PRO A 23 -30.14 24.43 -56.00
N PRO A 24 -30.84 25.57 -55.67
CA PRO A 24 -30.97 26.44 -54.48
C PRO A 24 -32.39 26.65 -53.80
N PRO A 25 -33.26 27.71 -53.97
CA PRO A 25 -33.80 28.44 -52.78
C PRO A 25 -35.27 28.98 -52.71
N ALA A 26 -35.76 29.25 -51.49
CA ALA A 26 -36.70 30.36 -51.09
C ALA A 26 -36.63 30.56 -49.55
N ARG A 27 -36.34 31.73 -48.95
CA ARG A 27 -37.00 33.05 -48.86
C ARG A 27 -38.32 33.10 -48.07
N LEU A 28 -38.28 33.60 -46.82
CA LEU A 28 -38.85 34.91 -46.41
C LEU A 28 -38.57 35.25 -44.92
N SER A 29 -38.75 36.52 -44.54
CA SER A 29 -38.69 37.08 -43.17
C SER A 29 -39.85 38.10 -43.04
N PRO A 30 -40.27 38.55 -41.84
CA PRO A 30 -39.60 39.72 -41.19
C PRO A 30 -39.72 39.85 -39.64
N ALA A 31 -38.93 40.77 -39.06
CA ALA A 31 -39.18 41.70 -37.92
C ALA A 31 -39.83 41.18 -36.59
N LEU A 32 -39.58 41.75 -35.39
CA LEU A 32 -39.35 43.16 -34.99
C LEU A 32 -38.31 43.33 -33.85
N LEU A 33 -38.05 44.60 -33.49
CA LEU A 33 -37.10 45.07 -32.47
C LEU A 33 -37.75 45.25 -31.06
N PRO A 34 -36.98 45.54 -29.98
CA PRO A 34 -37.38 45.27 -28.59
C PRO A 34 -37.94 46.50 -27.85
N PRO A 35 -38.13 46.39 -26.52
CA PRO A 35 -37.75 47.47 -25.61
C PRO A 35 -36.67 47.07 -24.59
N SER A 36 -35.86 48.06 -24.22
CA SER A 36 -34.90 48.08 -23.10
C SER A 36 -35.28 49.27 -22.18
N PRO A 37 -34.51 49.66 -21.14
CA PRO A 37 -33.61 48.92 -20.24
C PRO A 37 -33.92 49.25 -18.74
N LEU A 38 -32.94 49.01 -17.84
CA LEU A 38 -32.84 49.54 -16.46
C LEU A 38 -33.75 48.86 -15.40
N GLN A 39 -33.41 48.85 -14.10
CA GLN A 39 -32.40 49.64 -13.38
C GLN A 39 -31.70 48.85 -12.25
N LEU A 40 -30.42 49.13 -11.99
CA LEU A 40 -29.63 48.63 -10.85
C LEU A 40 -29.75 49.57 -9.65
N LEU A 41 -29.75 49.05 -8.41
CA LEU A 41 -28.99 49.59 -7.28
C LEU A 41 -28.65 48.47 -6.25
N PRO A 42 -27.59 48.62 -5.42
CA PRO A 42 -26.97 47.50 -4.69
C PRO A 42 -27.22 47.48 -3.16
N PHE A 43 -26.88 46.36 -2.52
CA PHE A 43 -26.67 46.26 -1.07
C PHE A 43 -25.21 45.98 -0.70
N LYS A 44 -24.73 46.53 0.42
CA LYS A 44 -23.36 46.37 0.95
C LYS A 44 -23.31 45.33 2.08
N PRO A 45 -22.18 44.61 2.26
CA PRO A 45 -21.95 43.76 3.43
C PRO A 45 -21.47 44.58 4.66
N PRO A 46 -21.74 44.14 5.90
CA PRO A 46 -21.14 44.69 7.11
C PRO A 46 -19.69 44.18 7.32
N ARG A 47 -18.95 44.82 8.23
CA ARG A 47 -17.52 44.55 8.52
C ARG A 47 -17.30 43.86 9.87
N ASN A 48 -16.20 43.11 9.97
CA ASN A 48 -15.59 42.67 11.23
C ASN A 48 -14.92 43.86 11.96
N HIS A 49 -14.83 43.81 13.30
CA HIS A 49 -13.74 44.41 14.09
C HIS A 49 -13.44 43.54 15.33
N PRO A 50 -12.23 43.63 15.96
CA PRO A 50 -11.65 42.51 16.71
C PRO A 50 -11.33 42.89 18.20
N PRO A 51 -10.27 42.42 18.91
CA PRO A 51 -10.44 41.96 20.30
C PRO A 51 -9.75 42.84 21.37
N ALA A 52 -9.87 42.45 22.65
CA ALA A 52 -9.17 43.07 23.78
C ALA A 52 -8.35 42.02 24.59
N ILE A 53 -7.31 42.50 25.28
CA ILE A 53 -6.32 41.71 26.04
C ILE A 53 -6.26 42.27 27.47
N LEU A 54 -6.13 41.42 28.50
CA LEU A 54 -5.36 41.70 29.74
C LEU A 54 -5.23 40.44 30.64
N SER A 55 -4.27 40.48 31.57
CA SER A 55 -3.86 39.39 32.47
C SER A 55 -2.92 39.98 33.57
N PRO A 56 -2.33 39.20 34.51
CA PRO A 56 -2.80 38.03 35.27
C PRO A 56 -2.71 38.26 36.81
N LEU A 57 -3.15 37.30 37.66
CA LEU A 57 -2.63 37.12 39.04
C LEU A 57 -2.92 35.70 39.60
N HIS A 58 -2.19 35.28 40.64
CA HIS A 58 -2.15 33.89 41.14
C HIS A 58 -3.13 33.58 42.28
N ARG A 59 -3.70 32.35 42.31
CA ARG A 59 -3.28 31.29 43.26
C ARG A 59 -4.02 29.93 43.11
N THR A 60 -3.23 28.85 43.24
CA THR A 60 -3.52 27.50 43.79
C THR A 60 -4.96 26.92 43.81
N GLY A 61 -5.16 25.73 43.21
CA GLY A 61 -6.30 24.87 43.55
C GLY A 61 -6.57 23.66 42.63
N THR A 62 -6.09 22.47 43.01
CA THR A 62 -6.65 21.12 42.75
C THR A 62 -7.21 20.76 41.34
N ARG A 63 -6.56 19.79 40.67
CA ARG A 63 -7.08 19.13 39.45
C ARG A 63 -8.48 18.50 39.66
N ARG A 64 -9.40 18.78 38.75
CA ARG A 64 -10.51 17.88 38.36
C ARG A 64 -10.59 17.84 36.84
N HIS A 65 -10.46 16.66 36.23
CA HIS A 65 -10.70 16.47 34.79
C HIS A 65 -12.18 16.20 34.56
N SER A 66 -12.90 17.17 33.99
CA SER A 66 -14.28 16.99 33.52
C SER A 66 -14.28 16.36 32.13
N LEU A 67 -14.53 15.05 32.05
CA LEU A 67 -14.80 14.37 30.79
C LEU A 67 -16.25 14.64 30.38
N SER A 68 -16.45 15.41 29.30
CA SER A 68 -17.76 15.63 28.69
C SER A 68 -18.16 14.41 27.86
N LEU A 69 -18.90 13.48 28.46
CA LEU A 69 -19.62 12.45 27.72
C LEU A 69 -20.74 13.12 26.91
N ALA A 70 -20.62 13.10 25.59
CA ALA A 70 -21.69 13.48 24.70
C ALA A 70 -22.72 12.35 24.65
N THR A 71 -23.80 12.48 25.41
CA THR A 71 -24.96 11.59 25.32
C THR A 71 -25.56 11.69 23.92
N GLN A 72 -25.43 10.64 23.11
CA GLN A 72 -26.28 10.49 21.93
C GLN A 72 -27.69 10.12 22.40
N GLU A 73 -28.69 10.86 21.95
CA GLU A 73 -30.08 10.61 22.31
C GLU A 73 -30.54 9.26 21.78
N ILE A 74 -31.23 8.49 22.63
CA ILE A 74 -31.86 7.23 22.23
C ILE A 74 -33.12 7.59 21.46
N VAL A 75 -33.05 7.53 20.12
CA VAL A 75 -34.22 7.64 19.26
C VAL A 75 -35.02 6.34 19.37
N GLU A 76 -36.15 6.40 20.08
CA GLU A 76 -37.10 5.28 20.15
C GLU A 76 -37.73 5.05 18.76
N THR A 77 -37.20 4.08 18.01
CA THR A 77 -37.78 3.65 16.73
C THR A 77 -39.08 2.89 16.96
N SER A 78 -40.15 3.64 17.22
CA SER A 78 -41.52 3.16 17.08
C SER A 78 -41.75 2.62 15.68
N TYR A 79 -42.40 1.45 15.58
CA TYR A 79 -42.74 0.83 14.30
C TYR A 79 -43.70 1.74 13.53
N SER A 80 -43.18 2.39 12.50
CA SER A 80 -43.95 3.14 11.52
C SER A 80 -43.67 2.55 10.14
N GLU A 81 -44.74 2.14 9.44
CA GLU A 81 -44.67 1.60 8.08
C GLU A 81 -44.40 2.73 7.07
N SER A 82 -43.17 3.24 7.12
CA SER A 82 -42.68 4.22 6.16
C SER A 82 -42.49 3.54 4.79
N GLU A 83 -43.30 3.89 3.81
CA GLU A 83 -43.27 3.34 2.43
C GLU A 83 -41.91 3.53 1.71
N PHE A 84 -41.00 4.32 2.31
CA PHE A 84 -39.76 4.80 1.70
C PHE A 84 -38.52 4.61 2.58
N VAL A 85 -37.41 4.23 1.96
CA VAL A 85 -36.06 4.10 2.56
C VAL A 85 -35.15 5.20 2.03
N GLU A 86 -34.35 5.81 2.92
CA GLU A 86 -33.35 6.83 2.54
C GLU A 86 -32.11 6.18 1.89
N VAL A 87 -31.86 6.48 0.61
CA VAL A 87 -30.75 5.89 -0.17
C VAL A 87 -29.61 6.85 -0.46
N GLY A 88 -29.80 8.16 -0.30
CA GLY A 88 -28.70 9.13 -0.35
C GLY A 88 -29.13 10.58 -0.15
N TYR A 89 -28.16 11.46 0.10
CA TYR A 89 -28.36 12.88 0.40
C TYR A 89 -27.71 13.78 -0.65
N ILE A 90 -28.47 14.75 -1.19
CA ILE A 90 -27.96 15.72 -2.18
C ILE A 90 -27.09 16.77 -1.46
N SER A 91 -25.78 16.64 -1.62
CA SER A 91 -24.80 17.38 -0.82
C SER A 91 -24.31 18.68 -1.44
N ASN A 92 -24.29 18.78 -2.77
CA ASN A 92 -23.77 19.94 -3.54
C ASN A 92 -24.27 19.90 -4.99
N VAL A 93 -24.07 20.99 -5.74
CA VAL A 93 -24.18 21.04 -7.20
C VAL A 93 -22.85 20.60 -7.83
N HIS A 94 -22.89 20.04 -9.05
CA HIS A 94 -21.72 19.65 -9.83
C HIS A 94 -21.78 20.23 -11.25
N GLY A 95 -20.62 20.63 -11.80
CA GLY A 95 -20.54 21.20 -13.14
C GLY A 95 -21.36 22.48 -13.36
N LEU A 96 -21.68 22.77 -14.63
CA LEU A 96 -22.53 23.90 -15.04
C LEU A 96 -23.89 23.46 -15.63
N GLN A 97 -24.06 22.18 -15.95
CA GLN A 97 -25.25 21.63 -16.65
C GLN A 97 -26.34 21.12 -15.68
N GLY A 98 -26.39 21.66 -14.46
CA GLY A 98 -27.37 21.30 -13.44
C GLY A 98 -27.21 19.91 -12.80
N GLU A 99 -26.04 19.29 -12.94
CA GLU A 99 -25.71 18.04 -12.24
C GLU A 99 -25.61 18.27 -10.72
N ILE A 100 -25.78 17.21 -9.93
CA ILE A 100 -25.74 17.26 -8.47
C ILE A 100 -24.81 16.19 -7.91
N SER A 101 -24.24 16.42 -6.72
CA SER A 101 -23.39 15.47 -6.02
C SER A 101 -24.09 14.85 -4.80
N VAL A 102 -24.34 13.55 -4.86
CA VAL A 102 -25.05 12.76 -3.85
C VAL A 102 -24.07 11.97 -2.98
N LYS A 103 -24.26 11.99 -1.67
CA LYS A 103 -23.63 11.03 -0.75
C LYS A 103 -24.54 9.81 -0.61
N PRO A 104 -24.08 8.58 -0.88
CA PRO A 104 -24.90 7.39 -0.69
C PRO A 104 -25.15 7.13 0.80
N THR A 105 -26.34 6.61 1.13
CA THR A 105 -26.69 6.01 2.43
C THR A 105 -27.22 4.58 2.21
N THR A 106 -26.76 3.93 1.14
CA THR A 106 -27.13 2.58 0.72
C THR A 106 -25.91 1.87 0.16
N ASP A 107 -25.86 0.56 0.38
CA ASP A 107 -24.78 -0.34 -0.03
C ASP A 107 -24.87 -0.75 -1.51
N PHE A 108 -26.00 -0.44 -2.15
CA PHE A 108 -26.27 -0.68 -3.58
C PHE A 108 -26.26 0.62 -4.42
N PRO A 109 -25.28 1.54 -4.26
CA PRO A 109 -25.37 2.85 -4.91
C PRO A 109 -25.22 2.73 -6.43
N GLU A 110 -24.43 1.78 -6.94
CA GLU A 110 -24.31 1.52 -8.37
C GLU A 110 -25.67 1.15 -8.99
N LEU A 111 -26.43 0.28 -8.32
CA LEU A 111 -27.76 -0.13 -8.76
C LEU A 111 -28.78 1.01 -8.68
N ARG A 112 -28.76 1.79 -7.59
CA ARG A 112 -29.71 2.90 -7.35
C ARG A 112 -29.41 4.15 -8.17
N PHE A 113 -28.15 4.38 -8.56
CA PHE A 113 -27.72 5.66 -9.15
C PHE A 113 -27.16 5.59 -10.58
N SER A 114 -26.74 4.42 -11.09
CA SER A 114 -26.25 4.34 -12.49
C SER A 114 -27.37 4.18 -13.50
N LYS A 115 -28.46 3.49 -13.14
CA LYS A 115 -29.57 3.16 -14.04
C LYS A 115 -30.57 4.33 -14.15
N PRO A 116 -30.90 4.84 -15.35
CA PRO A 116 -31.92 5.88 -15.51
C PRO A 116 -33.32 5.48 -15.00
N GLY A 117 -34.23 6.45 -14.91
CA GLY A 117 -35.66 6.27 -14.60
C GLY A 117 -36.12 6.94 -13.29
N ARG A 118 -37.40 6.73 -12.96
CA ARG A 118 -38.09 7.26 -11.78
C ARG A 118 -37.30 7.12 -10.48
N ARG A 119 -37.27 8.17 -9.67
CA ARG A 119 -36.78 8.22 -8.28
C ARG A 119 -37.71 9.09 -7.42
N TRP A 120 -37.59 8.95 -6.11
CA TRP A 120 -38.36 9.72 -5.13
C TRP A 120 -37.42 10.65 -4.36
N LEU A 121 -37.86 11.87 -4.09
CA LEU A 121 -37.06 12.89 -3.41
C LEU A 121 -37.87 13.59 -2.32
N ARG A 122 -37.42 13.50 -1.07
CA ARG A 122 -37.94 14.26 0.07
C ARG A 122 -37.23 15.61 0.15
N GLN A 123 -37.99 16.70 0.09
CA GLN A 123 -37.50 18.06 0.30
C GLN A 123 -38.34 18.78 1.36
N LEU A 124 -37.66 19.46 2.28
CA LEU A 124 -38.29 20.38 3.23
C LEU A 124 -38.71 21.66 2.49
N VAL A 125 -40.02 21.89 2.34
CA VAL A 125 -40.61 23.08 1.71
C VAL A 125 -41.48 23.81 2.73
N SER A 126 -41.16 25.07 3.02
CA SER A 126 -41.86 25.89 4.03
C SER A 126 -42.07 25.20 5.39
N GLY A 127 -41.08 24.42 5.84
CA GLY A 127 -41.12 23.70 7.12
C GLY A 127 -41.92 22.40 7.12
N LYS A 128 -42.33 21.88 5.96
CA LYS A 128 -42.97 20.56 5.82
C LYS A 128 -42.19 19.69 4.83
N ASP A 129 -42.02 18.41 5.14
CA ASP A 129 -41.47 17.46 4.18
C ASP A 129 -42.47 17.21 3.05
N VAL A 130 -41.99 17.32 1.81
CA VAL A 130 -42.72 17.00 0.59
C VAL A 130 -41.92 15.97 -0.18
N ILE A 131 -42.52 14.80 -0.42
CA ILE A 131 -41.97 13.78 -1.31
C ILE A 131 -42.48 14.08 -2.73
N ARG A 132 -41.56 14.15 -3.70
CA ARG A 132 -41.88 14.26 -5.13
C ARG A 132 -41.20 13.18 -5.96
N GLU A 133 -41.79 12.88 -7.11
CA GLU A 133 -41.18 12.10 -8.17
C GLU A 133 -40.15 12.95 -8.94
N VAL A 134 -39.01 12.36 -9.32
CA VAL A 134 -38.00 12.94 -10.21
C VAL A 134 -37.41 11.87 -11.13
N ASP A 135 -37.22 12.16 -12.41
CA ASP A 135 -36.61 11.23 -13.36
C ASP A 135 -35.09 11.37 -13.40
N LEU A 136 -34.37 10.30 -13.06
CA LEU A 136 -32.92 10.20 -13.21
C LEU A 136 -32.57 9.93 -14.68
N VAL A 137 -31.83 10.85 -15.31
CA VAL A 137 -31.42 10.75 -16.72
C VAL A 137 -30.06 10.08 -16.84
N GLU A 138 -29.12 10.44 -15.95
CA GLU A 138 -27.75 9.91 -15.91
C GLU A 138 -27.27 9.89 -14.46
N GLY A 139 -26.44 8.91 -14.10
CA GLY A 139 -25.65 8.97 -12.88
C GLY A 139 -24.36 8.15 -12.95
N ARG A 140 -23.31 8.65 -12.29
CA ARG A 140 -21.95 8.10 -12.34
C ARG A 140 -21.19 8.29 -11.02
N GLY A 141 -20.31 7.36 -10.68
CA GLY A 141 -19.44 7.47 -9.51
C GLY A 141 -18.40 8.60 -9.65
N HIS A 142 -18.17 9.38 -8.60
CA HIS A 142 -17.12 10.38 -8.60
C HIS A 142 -15.75 9.73 -8.33
N HIS A 143 -14.88 9.72 -9.34
CA HIS A 143 -13.51 9.23 -9.21
C HIS A 143 -12.81 9.85 -7.99
N GLY A 144 -12.24 9.02 -7.12
CA GLY A 144 -11.53 9.44 -5.90
C GLY A 144 -12.39 9.95 -4.73
N ARG A 145 -13.73 9.84 -4.76
CA ARG A 145 -14.62 10.26 -3.64
C ARG A 145 -15.77 9.28 -3.43
N LYS A 146 -16.16 9.05 -2.16
CA LYS A 146 -17.39 8.31 -1.79
C LYS A 146 -18.65 9.15 -2.05
N SER A 147 -18.91 9.47 -3.33
CA SER A 147 -20.02 10.31 -3.77
C SER A 147 -20.38 10.02 -5.23
N TRP A 148 -21.64 10.22 -5.59
CA TRP A 148 -22.18 10.06 -6.94
C TRP A 148 -22.45 11.43 -7.57
N ILE A 149 -22.42 11.50 -8.89
CA ILE A 149 -22.87 12.64 -9.69
C ILE A 149 -24.12 12.20 -10.45
N LEU A 150 -25.24 12.90 -10.28
CA LEU A 150 -26.51 12.60 -10.94
C LEU A 150 -27.00 13.78 -11.79
N LYS A 151 -27.80 13.49 -12.82
CA LYS A 151 -28.56 14.48 -13.58
C LYS A 151 -30.04 14.08 -13.64
N PHE A 152 -30.93 14.98 -13.22
CA PHE A 152 -32.38 14.80 -13.29
C PHE A 152 -33.00 15.52 -14.49
N GLY A 153 -34.11 14.98 -14.99
CA GLY A 153 -34.88 15.59 -16.08
C GLY A 153 -35.37 17.01 -15.73
N GLY A 154 -35.13 17.96 -16.62
CA GLY A 154 -35.50 19.38 -16.44
C GLY A 154 -34.62 20.16 -15.46
N VAL A 155 -33.54 19.57 -14.94
CA VAL A 155 -32.58 20.22 -14.03
C VAL A 155 -31.29 20.54 -14.79
N ASP A 156 -31.40 21.37 -15.82
CA ASP A 156 -30.30 21.65 -16.76
C ASP A 156 -29.44 22.88 -16.40
N THR A 157 -29.71 23.52 -15.27
CA THR A 157 -28.99 24.74 -14.83
C THR A 157 -28.55 24.64 -13.37
N VAL A 158 -27.41 25.27 -13.07
CA VAL A 158 -26.84 25.38 -11.71
C VAL A 158 -27.88 25.86 -10.68
N ASP A 159 -28.70 26.84 -11.03
CA ASP A 159 -29.66 27.41 -10.07
C ASP A 159 -30.87 26.51 -9.82
N ARG A 160 -31.32 25.71 -10.80
CA ARG A 160 -32.28 24.62 -10.54
C ARG A 160 -31.66 23.53 -9.66
N ALA A 161 -30.39 23.18 -9.89
CA ALA A 161 -29.67 22.19 -9.09
C ALA A 161 -29.45 22.64 -7.63
N LYS A 162 -29.19 23.94 -7.39
CA LYS A 162 -29.08 24.51 -6.03
C LYS A 162 -30.35 24.29 -5.22
N LEU A 163 -31.54 24.36 -5.84
CA LEU A 163 -32.82 24.11 -5.18
C LEU A 163 -33.02 22.64 -4.76
N LEU A 164 -32.13 21.71 -5.14
CA LEU A 164 -32.16 20.31 -4.73
C LEU A 164 -31.22 20.01 -3.55
N VAL A 165 -30.21 20.84 -3.31
CA VAL A 165 -29.22 20.63 -2.24
C VAL A 165 -29.92 20.65 -0.88
N GLY A 166 -29.62 19.66 -0.04
CA GLY A 166 -30.32 19.43 1.23
C GLY A 166 -31.49 18.44 1.16
N SER A 167 -31.86 17.97 -0.05
CA SER A 167 -32.92 16.97 -0.21
C SER A 167 -32.40 15.53 -0.08
N THR A 168 -33.24 14.62 0.42
CA THR A 168 -32.95 13.18 0.54
C THR A 168 -33.57 12.40 -0.61
N LEU A 169 -32.81 11.51 -1.25
CA LEU A 169 -33.31 10.52 -2.19
C LEU A 169 -33.85 9.29 -1.47
N LEU A 170 -35.02 8.84 -1.95
CA LEU A 170 -35.79 7.73 -1.42
C LEU A 170 -35.93 6.63 -2.47
N ALA A 171 -35.95 5.38 -2.01
CA ALA A 171 -36.46 4.21 -2.75
C ALA A 171 -37.68 3.65 -2.03
N LYS A 172 -38.57 2.93 -2.72
CA LYS A 172 -39.74 2.32 -2.06
C LYS A 172 -39.38 1.01 -1.36
N GLU A 173 -40.07 0.71 -0.27
CA GLU A 173 -39.78 -0.45 0.60
C GLU A 173 -39.94 -1.80 -0.13
N TYR A 174 -40.80 -1.88 -1.16
CA TYR A 174 -40.92 -3.09 -2.02
C TYR A 174 -39.86 -3.17 -3.13
N GLU A 175 -39.06 -2.12 -3.36
CA GLU A 175 -38.00 -2.09 -4.38
C GLU A 175 -36.65 -2.57 -3.82
N ARG A 176 -36.64 -3.35 -2.74
CA ARG A 176 -35.42 -4.01 -2.22
C ARG A 176 -34.85 -4.97 -3.28
N PRO A 177 -33.53 -4.94 -3.56
CA PRO A 177 -32.88 -6.02 -4.29
C PRO A 177 -33.05 -7.37 -3.59
N GLU A 178 -33.04 -8.44 -4.39
CA GLU A 178 -32.71 -9.78 -3.90
C GLU A 178 -31.24 -9.76 -3.46
N LEU A 179 -30.95 -10.40 -2.31
CA LEU A 179 -29.61 -10.49 -1.72
C LEU A 179 -28.97 -11.84 -2.05
N GLU A 180 -27.65 -11.98 -1.89
CA GLU A 180 -26.97 -13.27 -2.07
C GLU A 180 -27.26 -14.25 -0.89
N GLU A 181 -27.03 -15.55 -1.10
CA GLU A 181 -27.31 -16.57 -0.07
C GLU A 181 -26.42 -16.37 1.17
N GLY A 182 -27.04 -16.03 2.30
CA GLY A 182 -26.35 -15.68 3.55
C GLY A 182 -26.24 -14.17 3.83
N GLU A 183 -26.72 -13.31 2.94
CA GLU A 183 -26.89 -11.88 3.18
C GLU A 183 -28.30 -11.56 3.72
N PHE A 184 -28.40 -10.59 4.64
CA PHE A 184 -29.66 -10.23 5.31
C PHE A 184 -29.75 -8.71 5.53
N TYR A 185 -30.94 -8.14 5.36
CA TYR A 185 -31.17 -6.74 5.76
C TYR A 185 -31.20 -6.62 7.29
N SER A 186 -30.38 -5.74 7.85
CA SER A 186 -30.27 -5.51 9.30
C SER A 186 -31.61 -5.17 9.97
N ARG A 187 -32.55 -4.54 9.22
CA ARG A 187 -33.93 -4.26 9.65
C ARG A 187 -34.76 -5.53 9.86
N ASP A 188 -34.61 -6.54 9.00
CA ASP A 188 -35.42 -7.76 9.06
C ASP A 188 -34.92 -8.72 10.16
N LEU A 189 -33.66 -8.57 10.57
CA LEU A 189 -33.07 -9.28 11.73
C LEU A 189 -33.60 -8.76 13.07
N ILE A 190 -34.11 -7.52 13.14
CA ILE A 190 -34.67 -6.94 14.37
C ILE A 190 -36.02 -7.60 14.70
N GLY A 191 -36.19 -7.98 15.96
CA GLY A 191 -37.35 -8.75 16.44
C GLY A 191 -37.27 -10.26 16.19
N MET A 192 -36.17 -10.80 15.67
CA MET A 192 -35.98 -12.25 15.58
C MET A 192 -35.70 -12.86 16.96
N ARG A 193 -36.31 -14.02 17.23
CA ARG A 193 -36.00 -14.86 18.41
C ARG A 193 -34.60 -15.46 18.27
N VAL A 194 -33.84 -15.45 19.36
CA VAL A 194 -32.48 -15.99 19.42
C VAL A 194 -32.48 -17.28 20.24
N ILE A 195 -32.06 -18.39 19.62
CA ILE A 195 -32.19 -19.74 20.17
C ILE A 195 -30.83 -20.44 20.22
N LEU A 196 -30.49 -21.09 21.34
CA LEU A 196 -29.30 -21.91 21.45
C LEU A 196 -29.44 -23.19 20.60
N LYS A 197 -28.55 -23.36 19.62
CA LYS A 197 -28.53 -24.53 18.71
C LYS A 197 -28.29 -25.85 19.44
N ASP A 198 -27.55 -25.81 20.56
CA ASP A 198 -27.15 -26.99 21.34
C ASP A 198 -28.26 -27.47 22.31
N THR A 199 -29.17 -26.59 22.74
CA THR A 199 -30.20 -26.89 23.76
C THR A 199 -31.64 -26.68 23.29
N GLY A 200 -31.86 -25.94 22.20
CA GLY A 200 -33.19 -25.50 21.76
C GLY A 200 -33.77 -24.36 22.59
N GLU A 201 -33.03 -23.81 23.54
CA GLU A 201 -33.51 -22.78 24.48
C GLU A 201 -33.56 -21.39 23.83
N CYS A 202 -34.71 -20.73 23.88
CA CYS A 202 -34.86 -19.35 23.39
C CYS A 202 -34.29 -18.36 24.42
N VAL A 203 -33.07 -17.87 24.18
CA VAL A 203 -32.35 -17.01 25.12
C VAL A 203 -32.76 -15.55 25.07
N GLY A 204 -33.37 -15.06 23.98
CA GLY A 204 -33.72 -13.65 23.85
C GLY A 204 -34.31 -13.25 22.50
N THR A 205 -34.35 -11.94 22.24
CA THR A 205 -34.76 -11.32 20.96
C THR A 205 -33.75 -10.26 20.52
N VAL A 206 -33.49 -10.16 19.21
CA VAL A 206 -32.66 -9.09 18.62
C VAL A 206 -33.38 -7.75 18.72
N VAL A 207 -32.77 -6.77 19.39
CA VAL A 207 -33.28 -5.39 19.54
C VAL A 207 -32.75 -4.48 18.44
N ASN A 208 -31.49 -4.65 18.07
CA ASN A 208 -30.79 -3.75 17.14
C ASN A 208 -29.57 -4.45 16.50
N VAL A 209 -29.05 -3.89 15.42
CA VAL A 209 -27.87 -4.38 14.69
C VAL A 209 -26.93 -3.20 14.43
N PHE A 210 -25.64 -3.36 14.75
CA PHE A 210 -24.64 -2.31 14.64
C PHE A 210 -23.50 -2.73 13.69
N ASP A 211 -23.30 -1.95 12.63
CA ASP A 211 -22.07 -2.00 11.82
C ASP A 211 -20.88 -1.52 12.68
N SER A 212 -19.85 -2.36 12.80
CA SER A 212 -18.61 -2.06 13.52
C SER A 212 -17.43 -1.69 12.60
N GLY A 213 -17.66 -1.62 11.29
CA GLY A 213 -16.62 -1.53 10.25
C GLY A 213 -15.82 -2.83 10.08
N GLY A 214 -16.27 -3.93 10.67
CA GLY A 214 -15.59 -5.23 10.69
C GLY A 214 -16.53 -6.41 10.44
N ASN A 215 -17.41 -6.67 11.41
CA ASN A 215 -18.57 -7.58 11.31
C ASN A 215 -19.77 -6.89 11.99
N ASP A 216 -21.00 -7.22 11.61
CA ASP A 216 -22.17 -6.72 12.32
C ASP A 216 -22.29 -7.30 13.74
N LEU A 217 -22.78 -6.48 14.67
CA LEU A 217 -23.02 -6.86 16.06
C LEU A 217 -24.53 -6.80 16.37
N LEU A 218 -25.13 -7.95 16.65
CA LEU A 218 -26.50 -8.02 17.16
C LEU A 218 -26.51 -7.59 18.63
N GLN A 219 -27.46 -6.73 18.98
CA GLN A 219 -27.83 -6.44 20.36
C GLN A 219 -29.03 -7.32 20.74
N VAL A 220 -28.81 -8.32 21.58
CA VAL A 220 -29.84 -9.28 22.00
C VAL A 220 -30.33 -8.93 23.40
N MET A 221 -31.64 -8.72 23.57
CA MET A 221 -32.26 -8.66 24.89
C MET A 221 -32.52 -10.09 25.35
N LEU A 222 -31.79 -10.52 26.37
CA LEU A 222 -31.96 -11.81 27.01
C LEU A 222 -33.19 -11.81 27.90
N TYR A 223 -33.98 -12.88 27.82
CA TYR A 223 -35.06 -13.13 28.77
C TYR A 223 -34.49 -13.45 30.15
N THR A 224 -35.20 -13.09 31.22
CA THR A 224 -34.93 -13.68 32.53
C THR A 224 -35.75 -14.96 32.70
N SER A 225 -35.40 -15.78 33.69
CA SER A 225 -36.11 -17.03 34.01
C SER A 225 -37.57 -16.84 34.51
N SER A 226 -38.09 -15.61 34.45
CA SER A 226 -39.48 -15.25 34.77
C SER A 226 -40.29 -14.84 33.54
N ASP A 227 -39.65 -14.66 32.37
CA ASP A 227 -40.25 -14.03 31.18
C ASP A 227 -40.53 -15.00 30.02
N VAL A 228 -40.32 -16.30 30.23
CA VAL A 228 -40.53 -17.33 29.19
C VAL A 228 -42.00 -17.34 28.74
N PRO A 229 -42.32 -17.01 27.48
CA PRO A 229 -43.70 -17.01 27.02
C PRO A 229 -44.16 -18.44 26.75
N ASP A 230 -44.94 -19.01 27.68
CA ASP A 230 -45.76 -20.20 27.38
C ASP A 230 -46.62 -19.93 26.12
N GLY A 231 -46.79 -20.96 25.29
CA GLY A 231 -47.30 -20.86 23.91
C GLY A 231 -48.77 -20.45 23.72
N THR A 232 -49.34 -19.64 24.62
CA THR A 232 -50.69 -19.07 24.52
C THR A 232 -50.62 -17.54 24.55
N GLY A 233 -50.81 -16.91 23.38
CA GLY A 233 -50.50 -15.49 23.16
C GLY A 233 -51.40 -14.48 23.89
N LYS A 234 -51.14 -14.26 25.19
CA LYS A 234 -51.67 -13.14 25.98
C LYS A 234 -50.62 -12.60 26.96
N SER A 235 -49.67 -11.83 26.45
CA SER A 235 -48.83 -10.98 27.30
C SER A 235 -49.70 -9.94 28.03
N LYS A 236 -49.52 -9.82 29.35
CA LYS A 236 -49.94 -8.63 30.09
C LYS A 236 -48.96 -7.49 29.77
N PRO A 237 -49.39 -6.21 29.77
CA PRO A 237 -48.44 -5.12 29.73
C PRO A 237 -47.60 -5.15 31.01
N ALA A 238 -46.29 -5.36 30.87
CA ALA A 238 -45.36 -5.30 31.99
C ALA A 238 -45.21 -3.83 32.44
N GLU A 239 -45.20 -3.60 33.75
CA GLU A 239 -45.01 -2.27 34.31
C GLU A 239 -43.59 -1.76 34.03
N ALA A 240 -43.46 -0.48 33.67
CA ALA A 240 -42.19 0.09 33.23
C ALA A 240 -41.16 0.15 34.37
N GLY A 241 -40.12 -0.69 34.31
CA GLY A 241 -39.03 -0.67 35.30
C GLY A 241 -37.95 -1.73 35.14
N VAL A 242 -38.23 -2.89 34.53
CA VAL A 242 -37.22 -3.95 34.34
C VAL A 242 -36.42 -3.72 33.06
N SER A 243 -35.23 -3.12 33.19
CA SER A 243 -34.27 -3.03 32.08
C SER A 243 -33.76 -4.43 31.71
N GLY A 244 -34.21 -4.95 30.56
CA GLY A 244 -33.79 -6.26 30.04
C GLY A 244 -32.27 -6.38 29.90
N ARG A 245 -31.74 -7.60 30.12
CA ARG A 245 -30.29 -7.86 30.07
C ARG A 245 -29.82 -7.88 28.62
N LEU A 246 -28.92 -6.99 28.24
CA LEU A 246 -28.42 -6.90 26.86
C LEU A 246 -27.12 -7.68 26.66
N ALA A 247 -27.04 -8.53 25.63
CA ALA A 247 -25.85 -9.22 25.18
C ALA A 247 -25.43 -8.75 23.77
N TRP A 248 -24.13 -8.80 23.50
CA TRP A 248 -23.56 -8.51 22.17
C TRP A 248 -23.18 -9.83 21.48
N VAL A 249 -23.77 -10.10 20.32
CA VAL A 249 -23.55 -11.34 19.55
C VAL A 249 -23.07 -10.98 18.15
N PRO A 250 -21.82 -11.30 17.75
CA PRO A 250 -21.33 -11.04 16.39
C PRO A 250 -22.11 -11.86 15.36
N PHE A 251 -22.62 -11.19 14.33
CA PHE A 251 -23.36 -11.82 13.24
C PHE A 251 -22.38 -12.41 12.23
N VAL A 252 -21.97 -13.65 12.47
CA VAL A 252 -21.09 -14.45 11.61
C VAL A 252 -21.58 -15.89 11.62
N GLU A 253 -21.47 -16.59 10.49
CA GLU A 253 -21.85 -18.01 10.29
C GLU A 253 -21.37 -18.94 11.43
N ALA A 254 -20.17 -18.73 11.95
CA ALA A 254 -19.59 -19.53 13.04
C ALA A 254 -20.24 -19.33 14.43
N ILE A 255 -21.09 -18.31 14.60
CA ILE A 255 -21.83 -17.99 15.83
C ILE A 255 -23.35 -18.02 15.59
N VAL A 256 -23.80 -17.62 14.40
CA VAL A 256 -25.20 -17.61 13.96
C VAL A 256 -25.33 -18.44 12.66
N PRO A 257 -25.21 -19.78 12.74
CA PRO A 257 -25.18 -20.64 11.55
C PRO A 257 -26.52 -20.79 10.82
N ASP A 258 -27.66 -20.66 11.50
CA ASP A 258 -28.98 -20.82 10.87
C ASP A 258 -29.87 -19.60 11.16
N VAL A 259 -30.43 -18.98 10.12
CA VAL A 259 -31.34 -17.82 10.21
C VAL A 259 -32.61 -18.10 9.40
N ASN A 260 -33.74 -18.31 10.08
CA ASN A 260 -35.03 -18.58 9.44
C ASN A 260 -35.91 -17.32 9.43
N MET A 261 -35.95 -16.66 8.27
CA MET A 261 -36.76 -15.46 8.03
C MET A 261 -38.27 -15.71 8.12
N ASN A 262 -38.74 -16.94 7.82
CA ASN A 262 -40.16 -17.28 7.82
C ASN A 262 -40.71 -17.44 9.25
N GLU A 263 -39.95 -18.08 10.14
CA GLU A 263 -40.32 -18.31 11.54
C GLU A 263 -39.92 -17.12 12.45
N ARG A 264 -39.09 -16.21 11.93
CA ARG A 264 -38.37 -15.15 12.66
C ARG A 264 -37.54 -15.70 13.82
N GLU A 265 -36.74 -16.73 13.52
CA GLU A 265 -35.81 -17.36 14.48
C GLU A 265 -34.38 -17.39 13.92
N MET A 266 -33.40 -17.17 14.79
CA MET A 266 -31.99 -17.44 14.49
C MET A 266 -31.40 -18.37 15.54
N ARG A 267 -30.68 -19.39 15.08
CA ARG A 267 -30.03 -20.39 15.92
C ARG A 267 -28.57 -20.02 16.07
N ILE A 268 -28.12 -19.96 17.32
CA ILE A 268 -26.78 -19.54 17.70
C ILE A 268 -25.99 -20.64 18.39
N THR A 269 -24.70 -20.71 18.10
CA THR A 269 -23.71 -21.53 18.81
C THR A 269 -22.69 -20.59 19.47
N PRO A 270 -23.09 -19.83 20.51
CA PRO A 270 -22.25 -18.83 21.13
C PRO A 270 -21.09 -19.50 21.91
N PRO A 271 -19.85 -18.99 21.80
CA PRO A 271 -18.76 -19.42 22.67
C PRO A 271 -19.15 -19.27 24.15
N LYS A 272 -18.74 -20.23 24.99
CA LYS A 272 -19.10 -20.25 26.42
C LYS A 272 -18.73 -18.92 27.10
N GLY A 273 -19.71 -18.31 27.75
CA GLY A 273 -19.60 -17.00 28.39
C GLY A 273 -19.89 -15.79 27.51
N LEU A 274 -20.14 -15.92 26.19
CA LEU A 274 -20.45 -14.77 25.31
C LEU A 274 -21.65 -13.96 25.82
N LEU A 275 -22.75 -14.65 26.13
CA LEU A 275 -23.98 -14.05 26.67
C LEU A 275 -23.80 -13.50 28.11
N GLU A 276 -22.67 -13.82 28.75
CA GLU A 276 -22.32 -13.40 30.11
C GLU A 276 -21.34 -12.21 30.16
N LEU A 277 -20.76 -11.79 29.01
CA LEU A 277 -19.72 -10.75 28.96
C LEU A 277 -20.17 -9.39 29.49
N ASN A 278 -21.46 -9.07 29.36
CA ASN A 278 -22.06 -7.82 29.82
C ASN A 278 -22.59 -7.87 31.27
N LEU A 279 -22.50 -9.03 31.95
CA LEU A 279 -22.89 -9.13 33.36
C LEU A 279 -21.90 -8.34 34.22
N ARG A 280 -22.41 -7.44 35.07
CA ARG A 280 -21.57 -6.65 35.99
C ARG A 280 -20.69 -7.60 36.82
N LEU A 281 -19.38 -7.41 36.73
CA LEU A 281 -18.38 -8.46 37.00
C LEU A 281 -18.17 -8.77 38.50
N ASP A 282 -19.02 -8.26 39.39
CA ASP A 282 -18.76 -8.14 40.82
C ASP A 282 -18.85 -9.47 41.57
N GLU A 283 -19.66 -10.43 41.10
CA GLU A 283 -19.86 -11.74 41.73
C GLU A 283 -18.81 -12.80 41.36
N LYS A 284 -18.08 -12.63 40.23
CA LYS A 284 -17.18 -13.68 39.71
C LYS A 284 -15.82 -13.74 40.40
N SER A 285 -15.33 -14.97 40.62
CA SER A 285 -14.08 -15.28 41.29
C SER A 285 -12.84 -14.73 40.57
N LYS A 286 -11.78 -14.40 41.33
CA LYS A 286 -10.46 -14.05 40.77
C LYS A 286 -9.88 -15.16 39.86
N LYS A 287 -10.31 -16.42 40.02
CA LYS A 287 -9.94 -17.53 39.13
C LYS A 287 -10.66 -17.43 37.78
N GLU A 288 -11.99 -17.29 37.80
CA GLU A 288 -12.85 -17.19 36.61
C GLU A 288 -12.50 -15.97 35.75
N ARG A 289 -12.25 -14.81 36.37
CA ARG A 289 -11.81 -13.60 35.65
C ARG A 289 -10.51 -13.84 34.86
N ARG A 290 -9.57 -14.63 35.40
CA ARG A 290 -8.32 -15.04 34.70
C ARG A 290 -8.54 -16.10 33.63
N GLU A 291 -9.61 -16.88 33.72
CA GLU A 291 -10.02 -17.90 32.75
C GLU A 291 -10.65 -17.26 31.52
N LEU A 292 -11.60 -16.35 31.75
CA LEU A 292 -12.33 -15.63 30.70
C LEU A 292 -11.41 -14.70 29.91
N VAL A 293 -10.45 -14.02 30.56
CA VAL A 293 -9.42 -13.23 29.85
C VAL A 293 -8.55 -14.09 28.94
N ARG A 294 -8.07 -15.26 29.40
CA ARG A 294 -7.32 -16.21 28.56
C ARG A 294 -8.15 -16.71 27.36
N HIS A 295 -9.44 -17.00 27.58
CA HIS A 295 -10.33 -17.44 26.51
C HIS A 295 -10.60 -16.33 25.48
N THR A 296 -10.81 -15.10 25.94
CA THR A 296 -11.05 -13.93 25.09
C THR A 296 -9.82 -13.59 24.24
N LEU A 297 -8.62 -13.65 24.82
CA LEU A 297 -7.36 -13.51 24.08
C LEU A 297 -7.25 -14.61 23.00
N SER A 298 -7.46 -15.88 23.35
CA SER A 298 -7.40 -16.99 22.37
C SER A 298 -8.42 -16.86 21.22
N ILE A 299 -9.58 -16.22 21.44
CA ILE A 299 -10.53 -15.90 20.36
C ILE A 299 -9.99 -14.78 19.46
N PHE A 300 -9.40 -13.73 20.05
CA PHE A 300 -8.79 -12.64 19.30
C PHE A 300 -7.60 -13.12 18.46
N ASP A 301 -6.73 -13.96 19.03
CA ASP A 301 -5.58 -14.56 18.34
C ASP A 301 -6.04 -15.34 17.10
N LYS A 302 -7.01 -16.25 17.27
CA LYS A 302 -7.63 -17.01 16.16
C LYS A 302 -8.29 -16.13 15.10
N PHE A 303 -8.85 -14.99 15.49
CA PHE A 303 -9.41 -14.02 14.54
C PHE A 303 -8.31 -13.31 13.74
N GLN A 304 -7.17 -12.98 14.35
CA GLN A 304 -6.01 -12.46 13.61
C GLN A 304 -5.43 -13.54 12.67
N GLU A 305 -5.21 -14.77 13.14
CA GLU A 305 -4.77 -15.90 12.30
C GLU A 305 -5.68 -16.08 11.06
N TRP A 306 -7.00 -16.04 11.25
CA TRP A 306 -7.98 -16.14 10.16
C TRP A 306 -7.90 -14.95 9.20
N ARG A 307 -7.78 -13.72 9.73
CA ARG A 307 -7.67 -12.48 8.96
C ARG A 307 -6.40 -12.46 8.12
N GLU A 308 -5.26 -12.79 8.73
CA GLU A 308 -3.97 -12.94 8.06
C GLU A 308 -4.04 -14.01 6.97
N ARG A 309 -4.66 -15.16 7.26
CA ARG A 309 -4.81 -16.24 6.28
C ARG A 309 -5.70 -15.84 5.10
N LYS A 310 -6.80 -15.11 5.32
CA LYS A 310 -7.64 -14.54 4.24
C LYS A 310 -6.85 -13.49 3.43
N ASN A 311 -6.07 -12.64 4.08
CA ASN A 311 -5.22 -11.64 3.41
C ASN A 311 -4.06 -12.29 2.62
N PHE A 312 -3.46 -13.36 3.12
CA PHE A 312 -2.47 -14.17 2.39
C PHE A 312 -3.09 -14.82 1.16
N GLN A 313 -4.28 -15.42 1.26
CA GLN A 313 -4.97 -15.99 0.08
C GLN A 313 -5.28 -14.91 -0.97
N ARG A 314 -5.72 -13.72 -0.57
CA ARG A 314 -5.90 -12.57 -1.50
C ARG A 314 -4.59 -12.19 -2.20
N ARG A 315 -3.47 -12.08 -1.47
CA ARG A 315 -2.13 -11.83 -2.05
C ARG A 315 -1.71 -12.94 -3.02
N LEU A 316 -1.89 -14.20 -2.65
CA LEU A 316 -1.54 -15.37 -3.47
C LEU A 316 -2.34 -15.41 -4.78
N ILE A 317 -3.63 -15.08 -4.75
CA ILE A 317 -4.47 -14.98 -5.96
C ILE A 317 -3.97 -13.84 -6.88
N ALA A 318 -3.63 -12.68 -6.32
CA ALA A 318 -3.09 -11.55 -7.09
C ALA A 318 -1.73 -11.87 -7.72
N ALA A 319 -0.81 -12.47 -6.96
CA ALA A 319 0.50 -12.89 -7.45
C ALA A 319 0.41 -13.96 -8.55
N LYS A 320 -0.46 -14.97 -8.36
CA LYS A 320 -0.77 -15.98 -9.39
C LYS A 320 -1.34 -15.34 -10.66
N LYS A 321 -2.24 -14.35 -10.54
CA LYS A 321 -2.75 -13.61 -11.70
C LYS A 321 -1.64 -12.89 -12.46
N LYS A 322 -0.73 -12.20 -11.76
CA LYS A 322 0.42 -11.52 -12.39
C LYS A 322 1.39 -12.48 -13.08
N LEU A 323 1.72 -13.60 -12.46
CA LEU A 323 2.54 -14.65 -13.08
C LEU A 323 1.83 -15.30 -14.28
N CYS A 324 0.50 -15.50 -14.23
CA CYS A 324 -0.32 -15.92 -15.37
C CYS A 324 -0.26 -14.94 -16.55
N GLU A 325 -0.31 -13.64 -16.28
CA GLU A 325 -0.22 -12.57 -17.30
C GLU A 325 1.17 -12.54 -17.97
N MET A 326 2.23 -12.91 -17.23
CA MET A 326 3.59 -13.10 -17.75
C MET A 326 3.87 -14.53 -18.28
N GLU A 327 2.84 -15.34 -18.50
CA GLU A 327 2.88 -16.73 -19.00
C GLU A 327 3.60 -17.77 -18.10
N GLN A 328 3.99 -17.39 -16.87
CA GLN A 328 4.75 -18.21 -15.90
C GLN A 328 3.89 -19.25 -15.16
N LYS A 329 3.03 -19.98 -15.87
CA LYS A 329 2.00 -20.85 -15.28
C LYS A 329 2.55 -22.15 -14.67
N HIS A 330 3.69 -22.62 -15.15
CA HIS A 330 4.35 -23.87 -14.70
C HIS A 330 4.85 -23.78 -13.25
N VAL A 331 5.14 -22.58 -12.76
CA VAL A 331 5.51 -22.31 -11.35
C VAL A 331 4.43 -22.79 -10.37
N PHE A 332 3.19 -22.99 -10.82
CA PHE A 332 2.10 -23.46 -9.97
C PHE A 332 1.94 -24.98 -9.92
N ASP A 333 2.64 -25.77 -10.73
CA ASP A 333 2.41 -27.21 -10.78
C ASP A 333 2.85 -27.91 -9.47
N GLY A 334 3.90 -27.39 -8.82
CA GLY A 334 4.27 -27.76 -7.45
C GLY A 334 3.15 -27.64 -6.41
N LEU A 335 2.22 -26.70 -6.60
CA LEU A 335 1.07 -26.50 -5.71
C LEU A 335 0.02 -27.62 -5.82
N ARG A 336 0.10 -28.47 -6.84
CA ARG A 336 -0.80 -29.61 -7.04
C ARG A 336 -0.31 -30.87 -6.33
N TYR A 337 1.01 -31.11 -6.36
CA TYR A 337 1.62 -32.38 -5.94
C TYR A 337 2.31 -32.34 -4.57
N GLY A 338 2.58 -31.15 -4.01
CA GLY A 338 3.27 -31.03 -2.72
C GLY A 338 2.39 -31.36 -1.51
N ASP A 339 3.04 -31.70 -0.38
CA ASP A 339 2.37 -31.78 0.92
C ASP A 339 1.94 -30.39 1.45
N LYS A 340 1.35 -30.32 2.65
CA LYS A 340 0.87 -29.04 3.22
C LYS A 340 2.00 -28.03 3.47
N SER A 341 3.21 -28.49 3.82
CA SER A 341 4.36 -27.64 4.12
C SER A 341 4.98 -27.11 2.82
N LYS A 342 5.29 -28.00 1.87
CA LYS A 342 5.87 -27.66 0.56
C LYS A 342 4.99 -26.70 -0.24
N ARG A 343 3.66 -26.87 -0.18
CA ARG A 343 2.71 -25.93 -0.80
C ARG A 343 2.58 -24.60 -0.05
N GLY A 344 2.93 -24.54 1.23
CA GLY A 344 3.08 -23.30 1.99
C GLY A 344 4.29 -22.51 1.48
N LEU A 345 5.47 -23.12 1.53
CA LEU A 345 6.74 -22.54 1.06
C LEU A 345 6.65 -22.00 -0.37
N LEU A 346 6.14 -22.80 -1.32
CA LEU A 346 5.98 -22.34 -2.71
C LEU A 346 4.94 -21.21 -2.83
N ALA A 347 3.87 -21.22 -2.03
CA ALA A 347 2.89 -20.13 -2.03
C ALA A 347 3.46 -18.83 -1.42
N GLU A 348 4.29 -18.92 -0.40
CA GLU A 348 5.00 -17.79 0.21
C GLU A 348 6.01 -17.19 -0.78
N GLN A 349 6.80 -18.03 -1.46
CA GLN A 349 7.70 -17.58 -2.53
C GLN A 349 6.93 -16.92 -3.69
N ILE A 350 5.82 -17.50 -4.15
CA ILE A 350 4.96 -16.89 -5.18
C ILE A 350 4.43 -15.51 -4.75
N VAL A 351 4.06 -15.35 -3.48
CA VAL A 351 3.63 -14.05 -2.92
C VAL A 351 4.80 -13.05 -2.81
N GLY A 352 6.02 -13.54 -2.57
CA GLY A 352 7.23 -12.75 -2.51
C GLY A 352 7.82 -12.33 -3.87
N VAL A 353 7.42 -12.94 -5.00
CA VAL A 353 7.92 -12.52 -6.32
C VAL A 353 7.45 -11.09 -6.64
N ASN A 354 8.41 -10.18 -6.71
CA ASN A 354 8.21 -8.80 -7.12
C ASN A 354 7.86 -8.71 -8.63
N SER A 355 6.58 -8.93 -8.93
CA SER A 355 6.08 -9.03 -10.31
C SER A 355 6.31 -7.79 -11.17
N LYS A 356 6.38 -6.58 -10.59
CA LYS A 356 6.76 -5.36 -11.32
C LYS A 356 8.22 -5.39 -11.75
N LEU A 357 9.11 -5.77 -10.83
CA LEU A 357 10.54 -5.82 -11.06
C LEU A 357 10.91 -6.92 -12.06
N LEU A 358 10.26 -8.10 -11.95
CA LEU A 358 10.37 -9.18 -12.92
C LEU A 358 9.86 -8.78 -14.31
N GLN A 359 8.70 -8.12 -14.40
CA GLN A 359 8.20 -7.63 -15.68
C GLN A 359 9.21 -6.67 -16.34
N GLN A 360 9.71 -5.68 -15.60
CA GLN A 360 10.70 -4.73 -16.13
C GLN A 360 12.00 -5.42 -16.54
N ALA A 361 12.47 -6.40 -15.77
CA ALA A 361 13.68 -7.14 -16.09
C ALA A 361 13.52 -7.96 -17.39
N LEU A 362 12.36 -8.60 -17.61
CA LEU A 362 12.04 -9.32 -18.84
C LEU A 362 11.91 -8.38 -20.05
N GLU A 363 11.27 -7.22 -19.90
CA GLU A 363 11.17 -6.21 -20.96
C GLU A 363 12.56 -5.63 -21.34
N ASN A 364 13.40 -5.36 -20.34
CA ASN A 364 14.77 -4.84 -20.54
C ASN A 364 15.73 -5.81 -21.25
N ILE A 365 15.51 -7.13 -21.16
CA ILE A 365 16.34 -8.12 -21.90
C ILE A 365 15.79 -8.43 -23.30
N ALA A 366 14.48 -8.25 -23.53
CA ALA A 366 13.86 -8.41 -24.84
C ALA A 366 14.20 -7.24 -25.77
N ILE A 367 14.26 -6.01 -25.24
CA ILE A 367 14.77 -4.86 -25.95
C ILE A 367 16.30 -4.87 -25.84
N SER A 368 17.01 -5.16 -26.94
CA SER A 368 18.49 -5.16 -26.97
C SER A 368 19.06 -3.75 -26.77
N THR A 369 19.10 -3.31 -25.52
CA THR A 369 19.62 -2.00 -25.12
C THR A 369 21.14 -2.07 -25.01
N LYS A 370 21.83 -1.15 -25.70
CA LYS A 370 23.28 -1.04 -25.58
C LYS A 370 23.62 -0.73 -24.12
N ARG A 371 24.41 -1.60 -23.48
CA ARG A 371 24.92 -1.39 -22.12
C ARG A 371 25.76 -0.11 -22.08
N CYS A 372 25.19 0.97 -21.54
CA CYS A 372 25.98 2.06 -21.02
C CYS A 372 26.60 1.61 -19.70
N SER A 373 27.92 1.63 -19.58
CA SER A 373 28.57 1.37 -18.29
C SER A 373 28.40 2.56 -17.34
N ALA A 374 28.55 2.32 -16.03
CA ALA A 374 28.66 3.41 -15.06
C ALA A 374 29.76 4.40 -15.46
N THR A 375 30.90 3.92 -15.97
CA THR A 375 32.01 4.75 -16.47
C THR A 375 31.65 5.60 -17.70
N GLU A 376 30.85 5.11 -18.63
CA GLU A 376 30.33 5.90 -19.76
C GLU A 376 29.34 6.97 -19.30
N LEU A 377 28.42 6.64 -18.38
CA LEU A 377 27.47 7.60 -17.81
C LEU A 377 28.18 8.73 -17.03
N ILE A 378 29.13 8.35 -16.17
CA ILE A 378 29.92 9.28 -15.35
C ILE A 378 30.78 10.19 -16.23
N SER A 379 31.47 9.66 -17.25
CA SER A 379 32.29 10.49 -18.16
C SER A 379 31.42 11.40 -19.05
N ALA A 380 30.22 10.98 -19.43
CA ALA A 380 29.24 11.83 -20.13
C ALA A 380 28.67 12.96 -19.25
N ILE A 381 28.65 12.80 -17.91
CA ILE A 381 28.30 13.87 -16.96
C ILE A 381 29.50 14.83 -16.80
N ARG A 382 30.69 14.29 -16.52
CA ARG A 382 31.96 15.02 -16.34
C ARG A 382 32.28 15.97 -17.50
N THR A 383 32.03 15.53 -18.74
CA THR A 383 32.28 16.31 -19.96
C THR A 383 31.25 17.41 -20.24
N LYS A 384 30.05 17.36 -19.65
CA LYS A 384 28.97 18.33 -19.91
C LYS A 384 28.82 19.39 -18.83
N HIS A 385 28.99 19.04 -17.55
CA HIS A 385 28.68 19.93 -16.43
C HIS A 385 29.86 20.09 -15.46
N VAL A 386 30.85 20.90 -15.85
CA VAL A 386 32.02 21.23 -15.02
C VAL A 386 31.63 21.75 -13.61
N LYS A 387 30.50 22.46 -13.49
CA LYS A 387 29.98 22.97 -12.19
C LYS A 387 29.39 21.92 -11.26
N SER A 388 29.20 20.68 -11.70
CA SER A 388 28.76 19.56 -10.86
C SER A 388 29.82 18.47 -10.70
N SER A 389 31.06 18.73 -11.12
CA SER A 389 32.23 17.89 -10.84
C SER A 389 33.13 18.55 -9.79
N LEU A 390 33.61 17.77 -8.81
CA LEU A 390 34.57 18.22 -7.79
C LEU A 390 35.71 17.20 -7.68
N MET A 391 36.96 17.66 -7.73
CA MET A 391 38.16 16.82 -7.59
C MET A 391 38.76 17.06 -6.20
N ILE A 392 39.07 16.00 -5.45
CA ILE A 392 39.58 16.10 -4.07
C ILE A 392 40.74 15.11 -3.88
N SER A 393 41.87 15.54 -3.32
CA SER A 393 42.96 14.62 -2.96
C SER A 393 42.63 13.83 -1.70
N LYS A 394 43.07 12.57 -1.63
CA LYS A 394 42.88 11.65 -0.50
C LYS A 394 43.33 12.22 0.85
N GLU A 395 44.32 13.11 0.87
CA GLU A 395 44.75 13.82 2.09
C GLU A 395 43.62 14.62 2.76
N VAL A 396 42.71 15.19 1.96
CA VAL A 396 41.62 16.06 2.44
C VAL A 396 40.59 15.28 3.27
N ILE A 397 40.49 13.98 3.03
CA ILE A 397 39.53 13.09 3.72
C ILE A 397 40.09 12.60 5.07
N THR A 398 41.43 12.52 5.20
CA THR A 398 42.12 12.07 6.41
C THR A 398 42.57 13.23 7.32
N CYS A 399 42.63 14.46 6.81
CA CYS A 399 43.04 15.64 7.58
C CYS A 399 41.84 16.36 8.23
N ALA A 400 41.91 16.58 9.54
CA ALA A 400 40.96 17.40 10.29
C ALA A 400 41.38 18.89 10.43
N ASN A 401 42.40 19.33 9.68
CA ASN A 401 42.97 20.69 9.81
C ASN A 401 42.30 21.68 8.85
N GLU A 402 41.67 22.72 9.41
CA GLU A 402 40.96 23.79 8.70
C GLU A 402 41.82 24.45 7.61
N GLU A 403 43.11 24.68 7.90
CA GLU A 403 44.08 25.36 7.02
C GLU A 403 44.31 24.65 5.67
N LYS A 404 44.10 23.33 5.58
CA LYS A 404 44.27 22.57 4.33
C LYS A 404 43.02 22.54 3.44
N LEU A 405 41.82 22.74 4.00
CA LEU A 405 40.57 22.46 3.28
C LEU A 405 39.98 23.65 2.51
N GLY A 406 40.31 24.89 2.87
CA GLY A 406 39.93 26.09 2.09
C GLY A 406 38.43 26.21 1.75
N ALA A 407 38.06 25.96 0.50
CA ALA A 407 36.67 25.98 0.04
C ALA A 407 35.88 24.73 0.45
N ASP A 408 36.54 23.57 0.50
CA ASP A 408 35.93 22.27 0.80
C ASP A 408 35.55 22.16 2.27
N PHE A 409 36.19 22.93 3.16
CA PHE A 409 35.82 23.04 4.58
C PHE A 409 34.34 23.45 4.73
N LYS A 410 33.89 24.42 3.92
CA LYS A 410 32.52 24.94 3.93
C LYS A 410 31.51 23.95 3.34
N LEU A 411 31.97 22.97 2.57
CA LEU A 411 31.14 21.84 2.16
C LEU A 411 31.05 20.84 3.31
N GLN A 412 32.17 20.47 3.93
CA GLN A 412 32.21 19.53 5.06
C GLN A 412 31.39 20.02 6.26
N GLU A 413 31.57 21.26 6.70
CA GLU A 413 30.80 21.95 7.75
C GLU A 413 29.29 21.88 7.47
N LYS A 414 28.90 22.20 6.22
CA LYS A 414 27.51 22.17 5.77
C LYS A 414 26.93 20.75 5.74
N GLY A 415 27.76 19.74 5.50
CA GLY A 415 27.42 18.32 5.65
C GLY A 415 27.20 17.93 7.10
N PHE A 416 28.15 18.23 7.99
CA PHE A 416 28.03 17.99 9.43
C PHE A 416 26.76 18.64 10.00
N SER A 417 26.47 19.89 9.60
CA SER A 417 25.27 20.63 9.98
C SER A 417 23.95 20.05 9.44
N LEU A 418 23.98 19.03 8.59
CA LEU A 418 22.82 18.23 8.19
C LEU A 418 22.76 16.91 8.96
N PHE A 419 23.89 16.24 9.16
CA PHE A 419 23.97 15.05 10.02
C PHE A 419 23.50 15.36 11.44
N SER A 420 24.03 16.39 12.10
CA SER A 420 23.62 16.82 13.47
C SER A 420 22.22 17.46 13.57
N LYS A 421 21.43 17.40 12.49
CA LYS A 421 20.02 17.80 12.45
C LYS A 421 19.10 16.66 12.02
N GLY A 422 19.58 15.41 12.03
CA GLY A 422 18.84 14.23 11.57
C GLY A 422 18.36 14.31 10.12
N LYS A 423 19.10 15.02 9.25
CA LYS A 423 18.68 15.26 7.84
C LYS A 423 19.13 14.18 6.86
N VAL A 424 19.76 13.14 7.36
CA VAL A 424 20.38 12.07 6.56
C VAL A 424 19.97 10.73 7.17
N ALA A 425 19.72 9.75 6.31
CA ALA A 425 19.75 8.34 6.69
C ALA A 425 20.81 7.61 5.85
N ILE A 426 21.45 6.60 6.44
CA ILE A 426 22.51 5.80 5.81
C ILE A 426 21.94 4.43 5.47
N VAL A 427 22.10 3.99 4.22
CA VAL A 427 21.78 2.64 3.73
C VAL A 427 23.09 1.95 3.38
N LEU A 428 23.52 1.04 4.25
CA LEU A 428 24.73 0.25 4.07
C LEU A 428 24.38 -1.08 3.40
N VAL A 429 24.89 -1.28 2.18
CA VAL A 429 24.71 -2.49 1.40
C VAL A 429 25.84 -3.46 1.72
N LEU A 430 25.47 -4.58 2.33
CA LEU A 430 26.37 -5.63 2.77
C LEU A 430 26.41 -6.73 1.70
N ASN A 431 27.31 -6.58 0.74
CA ASN A 431 27.62 -7.65 -0.21
C ASN A 431 28.18 -8.85 0.55
N ASP A 432 27.87 -10.08 0.10
CA ASP A 432 28.65 -11.27 0.49
C ASP A 432 30.13 -11.00 0.22
N ILE A 433 30.95 -10.99 1.28
CA ILE A 433 32.40 -11.10 1.13
C ILE A 433 32.63 -12.49 0.54
N GLU A 434 33.18 -12.59 -0.68
CA GLU A 434 33.36 -13.88 -1.34
C GLU A 434 34.06 -14.87 -0.38
N LYS A 435 33.33 -15.92 0.05
CA LYS A 435 33.98 -17.16 0.48
C LYS A 435 34.68 -17.69 -0.76
N GLY A 436 35.97 -17.36 -0.85
CA GLY A 436 36.67 -17.16 -2.11
C GLY A 436 36.59 -18.36 -3.05
N LYS A 437 36.59 -18.07 -4.37
CA LYS A 437 36.59 -19.10 -5.43
C LYS A 437 37.75 -20.09 -5.27
N GLY A 438 37.46 -21.19 -4.58
CA GLY A 438 38.33 -22.35 -4.43
C GLY A 438 37.65 -23.58 -4.98
N ASP A 439 38.03 -24.00 -6.19
CA ASP A 439 37.58 -25.25 -6.80
C ASP A 439 38.20 -26.47 -6.09
N ASN A 440 37.81 -26.73 -4.84
CA ASN A 440 38.09 -27.97 -4.11
C ASN A 440 37.21 -28.10 -2.84
N PRO A 441 36.18 -28.97 -2.82
CA PRO A 441 35.32 -29.17 -1.64
C PRO A 441 35.96 -30.09 -0.57
N ARG A 442 37.24 -29.86 -0.21
CA ARG A 442 38.03 -30.75 0.68
C ARG A 442 39.10 -30.06 1.55
N VAL A 443 38.74 -28.97 2.25
CA VAL A 443 39.30 -28.70 3.59
C VAL A 443 38.17 -28.20 4.48
N VAL A 444 38.07 -28.76 5.68
CA VAL A 444 37.25 -28.25 6.79
C VAL A 444 38.24 -27.88 7.92
N ASP A 445 37.84 -26.96 8.80
CA ASP A 445 38.60 -26.46 9.96
C ASP A 445 39.87 -25.64 9.68
N SER A 446 39.68 -24.35 9.34
CA SER A 446 40.45 -23.20 9.87
C SER A 446 39.93 -21.85 9.34
N GLU A 447 38.65 -21.51 9.55
CA GLU A 447 38.17 -20.14 9.26
C GLU A 447 38.59 -19.19 10.39
N SER A 448 39.50 -18.25 10.10
CA SER A 448 39.81 -17.14 11.02
C SER A 448 38.65 -16.12 11.01
N SER A 449 38.16 -15.76 12.20
CA SER A 449 36.94 -14.96 12.38
C SER A 449 37.02 -13.51 11.88
N GLU A 450 38.24 -13.01 11.62
CA GLU A 450 38.55 -11.62 11.27
C GLU A 450 38.00 -11.17 9.91
N ASN A 451 37.65 -12.10 9.01
CA ASN A 451 37.11 -11.81 7.67
C ASN A 451 35.58 -11.85 7.58
N SER A 452 34.87 -12.00 8.71
CA SER A 452 33.40 -12.07 8.72
C SER A 452 32.74 -10.68 8.64
N LEU A 453 31.61 -10.58 7.91
CA LEU A 453 30.81 -9.35 7.80
C LEU A 453 30.46 -8.73 9.18
N PRO A 454 30.01 -9.51 10.19
CA PRO A 454 29.79 -8.99 11.53
C PRO A 454 31.05 -8.40 12.19
N PHE A 455 32.23 -9.01 12.01
CA PHE A 455 33.48 -8.50 12.61
C PHE A 455 33.93 -7.19 11.96
N PHE A 456 33.84 -7.07 10.63
CA PHE A 456 34.13 -5.83 9.92
C PHE A 456 33.21 -4.67 10.38
N LEU A 457 31.91 -4.95 10.53
CA LEU A 457 30.94 -3.96 11.00
C LEU A 457 31.15 -3.59 12.46
N GLN A 458 31.41 -4.55 13.34
CA GLN A 458 31.76 -4.28 14.74
C GLN A 458 32.97 -3.37 14.82
N LYS A 459 34.05 -3.67 14.09
CA LYS A 459 35.26 -2.84 14.02
C LYS A 459 34.97 -1.42 13.51
N SER A 460 34.09 -1.27 12.53
CA SER A 460 33.75 0.05 11.95
C SER A 460 32.79 0.89 12.82
N LEU A 461 31.96 0.25 13.65
CA LEU A 461 30.97 0.91 14.51
C LEU A 461 31.49 1.20 15.93
N SER A 462 32.40 0.35 16.42
CA SER A 462 33.09 0.49 17.72
C SER A 462 34.37 1.34 17.68
N ASP A 463 34.80 1.84 16.51
CA ASP A 463 35.84 2.88 16.47
C ASP A 463 35.23 4.23 16.87
N ASP A 464 35.27 4.50 18.17
CA ASP A 464 34.76 5.71 18.81
C ASP A 464 35.49 7.01 18.40
N GLN A 465 36.53 6.94 17.55
CA GLN A 465 37.11 8.14 16.94
C GLN A 465 36.72 8.33 15.49
N ALA A 466 36.47 7.27 14.73
CA ALA A 466 36.09 7.36 13.32
C ALA A 466 34.64 7.88 13.14
N PHE A 467 33.68 7.28 13.83
CA PHE A 467 32.26 7.64 13.66
C PHE A 467 31.88 8.89 14.48
N VAL A 468 32.34 9.02 15.72
CA VAL A 468 31.94 10.13 16.63
C VAL A 468 32.43 11.50 16.13
N LYS A 469 33.62 11.58 15.53
CA LYS A 469 34.12 12.83 14.92
C LYS A 469 33.34 13.24 13.66
N VAL A 470 32.53 12.34 13.10
CA VAL A 470 31.78 12.56 11.85
C VAL A 470 30.30 12.84 12.13
N ILE A 471 29.73 12.27 13.20
CA ILE A 471 28.34 12.46 13.60
C ILE A 471 28.30 12.63 15.13
N GLU A 472 28.24 13.89 15.59
CA GLU A 472 28.19 14.24 17.03
C GLU A 472 26.94 13.69 17.74
N ASP A 473 25.82 13.55 17.01
CA ASP A 473 24.56 12.99 17.51
C ASP A 473 24.16 11.77 16.66
N ARG A 474 24.76 10.61 16.97
CA ARG A 474 24.43 9.32 16.32
C ARG A 474 22.94 8.99 16.43
N ALA A 475 22.31 9.35 17.54
CA ALA A 475 20.89 9.13 17.84
C ALA A 475 19.94 10.06 17.07
N SER A 476 20.42 10.76 16.04
CA SER A 476 19.60 11.51 15.08
C SER A 476 19.60 10.92 13.66
N VAL A 477 20.46 9.92 13.37
CA VAL A 477 20.75 9.44 12.00
C VAL A 477 20.28 7.99 11.83
N PRO A 478 19.20 7.74 11.06
CA PRO A 478 18.71 6.37 10.85
C PRO A 478 19.67 5.54 9.98
N LEU A 479 19.84 4.26 10.35
CA LEU A 479 20.70 3.28 9.68
C LEU A 479 19.87 2.11 9.13
N ILE A 480 20.04 1.83 7.85
CA ILE A 480 19.41 0.72 7.14
C ILE A 480 20.51 -0.24 6.68
N LEU A 481 20.44 -1.49 7.11
CA LEU A 481 21.35 -2.56 6.69
C LEU A 481 20.65 -3.46 5.68
N VAL A 482 21.14 -3.49 4.45
CA VAL A 482 20.65 -4.42 3.40
C VAL A 482 21.62 -5.59 3.32
N CYS A 483 21.14 -6.82 3.53
CA CYS A 483 22.01 -7.99 3.74
C CYS A 483 21.41 -9.29 3.17
N PRO A 484 22.24 -10.32 2.91
CA PRO A 484 21.76 -11.67 2.65
C PRO A 484 20.97 -12.20 3.85
N ALA A 485 19.82 -12.85 3.59
CA ALA A 485 18.91 -13.42 4.59
C ALA A 485 19.58 -14.36 5.62
N GLN A 486 20.74 -14.91 5.28
CA GLN A 486 21.54 -15.79 6.13
C GLN A 486 22.27 -15.02 7.24
N GLU A 487 22.69 -13.77 6.96
CA GLU A 487 23.41 -12.91 7.91
C GLU A 487 22.48 -12.04 8.76
N THR A 488 21.22 -11.84 8.35
CA THR A 488 20.27 -10.95 9.04
C THR A 488 20.13 -11.28 10.53
N GLN A 489 20.09 -12.57 10.90
CA GLN A 489 20.05 -13.00 12.30
C GLN A 489 21.39 -12.78 13.05
N SER A 490 22.53 -12.93 12.38
CA SER A 490 23.86 -12.67 12.93
C SER A 490 24.04 -11.18 13.25
N LEU A 491 23.62 -10.32 12.33
CA LEU A 491 23.68 -8.86 12.46
C LEU A 491 22.72 -8.34 13.54
N GLN A 492 21.49 -8.86 13.62
CA GLN A 492 20.56 -8.51 14.69
C GLN A 492 21.10 -8.88 16.08
N LYS A 493 21.78 -10.04 16.21
CA LYS A 493 22.48 -10.43 17.44
C LYS A 493 23.67 -9.52 17.73
N LEU A 494 24.49 -9.18 16.72
CA LEU A 494 25.62 -8.26 16.88
C LEU A 494 25.17 -6.91 17.45
N PHE A 495 24.16 -6.29 16.86
CA PHE A 495 23.63 -5.01 17.36
C PHE A 495 23.02 -5.16 18.76
N SER A 496 22.21 -6.20 19.00
CA SER A 496 21.62 -6.45 20.33
C SER A 496 22.68 -6.65 21.43
N ASN A 497 23.83 -7.24 21.09
CA ASN A 497 24.94 -7.49 22.03
C ASN A 497 25.82 -6.25 22.30
N ASN A 498 25.76 -5.23 21.44
CA ASN A 498 26.58 -4.00 21.54
C ASN A 498 25.69 -2.76 21.80
N ASP A 499 24.53 -2.94 22.43
CA ASP A 499 23.51 -1.90 22.72
C ASP A 499 23.21 -1.00 21.51
N TYR A 500 23.03 -1.65 20.35
CA TYR A 500 22.81 -1.05 19.03
C TYR A 500 23.84 0.04 18.64
N PHE A 501 25.07 -0.01 19.19
CA PHE A 501 26.16 0.94 18.91
C PHE A 501 25.77 2.42 19.13
N ALA A 502 24.89 2.67 20.12
CA ALA A 502 24.33 3.97 20.48
C ALA A 502 23.44 4.65 19.40
N PHE A 503 22.89 3.88 18.45
CA PHE A 503 21.69 4.29 17.71
C PHE A 503 20.44 4.03 18.57
N ASP A 504 19.39 4.84 18.45
CA ASP A 504 18.18 4.63 19.24
C ASP A 504 17.42 3.37 18.79
N SER A 505 17.43 2.36 19.67
CA SER A 505 16.83 1.05 19.44
C SER A 505 15.36 0.97 19.89
N ASP A 506 14.75 2.10 20.28
CA ASP A 506 13.48 2.13 20.99
C ASP A 506 12.37 1.30 20.30
N LYS A 507 11.92 0.29 21.05
CA LYS A 507 10.90 -0.68 20.63
C LYS A 507 9.48 -0.21 20.97
N VAL A 508 9.35 0.97 21.57
CA VAL A 508 8.08 1.60 21.97
C VAL A 508 7.71 2.75 21.02
N SER A 509 8.71 3.47 20.49
CA SER A 509 8.59 4.32 19.30
C SER A 509 8.07 3.52 18.09
N THR A 510 7.23 4.16 17.26
CA THR A 510 6.79 3.61 15.96
C THR A 510 7.81 3.82 14.84
N LEU A 511 9.00 4.33 15.17
CA LEU A 511 10.09 4.69 14.26
C LEU A 511 11.44 4.31 14.90
N SER A 512 11.82 3.04 14.82
CA SER A 512 13.16 2.56 15.20
C SER A 512 14.23 3.15 14.27
N GLN A 513 15.43 3.43 14.78
CA GLN A 513 16.50 4.03 13.96
C GLN A 513 17.32 3.01 13.17
N VAL A 514 17.40 1.76 13.63
CA VAL A 514 18.14 0.69 12.94
C VAL A 514 17.16 -0.30 12.30
N TRP A 515 17.25 -0.45 10.98
CA TRP A 515 16.50 -1.45 10.21
C TRP A 515 17.42 -2.49 9.60
N PHE A 516 16.96 -3.75 9.58
CA PHE A 516 17.62 -4.88 8.94
C PHE A 516 16.70 -5.38 7.84
N LEU A 517 17.14 -5.30 6.59
CA LEU A 517 16.36 -5.69 5.41
C LEU A 517 17.09 -6.81 4.66
N GLU A 518 16.34 -7.79 4.18
CA GLU A 518 16.87 -8.81 3.28
C GLU A 518 17.06 -8.22 1.88
N GLU A 519 18.12 -8.66 1.19
CA GLU A 519 18.39 -8.28 -0.20
C GLU A 519 17.20 -8.63 -1.14
N GLU A 520 16.82 -7.71 -2.04
CA GLU A 520 15.77 -7.97 -3.03
C GLU A 520 16.22 -9.10 -4.00
N LYS A 521 15.41 -10.15 -4.12
CA LYS A 521 15.65 -11.33 -4.95
C LYS A 521 14.64 -11.45 -6.07
N ILE A 522 15.14 -11.79 -7.25
CA ILE A 522 14.36 -11.91 -8.48
C ILE A 522 14.50 -13.34 -9.03
N PRO A 523 13.43 -13.94 -9.60
CA PRO A 523 13.54 -15.26 -10.23
C PRO A 523 14.59 -15.30 -11.33
N VAL A 524 15.40 -16.36 -11.34
CA VAL A 524 16.27 -16.72 -12.46
C VAL A 524 15.39 -17.22 -13.59
N VAL A 525 15.73 -16.88 -14.84
CA VAL A 525 14.91 -17.23 -16.02
C VAL A 525 15.71 -17.96 -17.09
N SER A 526 15.04 -18.80 -17.89
CA SER A 526 15.68 -19.58 -18.97
C SER A 526 16.27 -18.68 -20.06
N SER A 527 17.50 -18.96 -20.52
CA SER A 527 18.03 -18.36 -21.74
C SER A 527 17.46 -19.10 -22.95
N SER A 528 16.48 -18.51 -23.64
CA SER A 528 15.95 -19.08 -24.88
C SER A 528 16.68 -18.51 -26.09
N GLU A 529 17.17 -19.38 -26.95
CA GLU A 529 17.82 -19.03 -28.22
C GLU A 529 16.80 -18.79 -29.37
N GLU A 530 15.52 -19.11 -29.14
CA GLU A 530 14.42 -18.90 -30.09
C GLU A 530 13.70 -17.58 -29.80
N GLU A 531 13.72 -16.63 -30.75
CA GLU A 531 13.16 -15.27 -30.60
C GLU A 531 11.68 -15.22 -30.15
N TRP A 532 10.92 -16.29 -30.37
CA TRP A 532 9.49 -16.37 -30.04
C TRP A 532 9.17 -17.08 -28.72
N LYS A 533 10.16 -17.64 -28.01
CA LYS A 533 9.98 -18.25 -26.69
C LYS A 533 10.28 -17.25 -25.58
N ARG A 534 9.22 -16.78 -24.89
CA ARG A 534 9.37 -16.00 -23.65
C ARG A 534 10.14 -16.80 -22.60
N GLN A 535 11.00 -16.10 -21.86
CA GLN A 535 11.82 -16.70 -20.81
C GLN A 535 10.94 -17.22 -19.67
N LYS A 536 11.20 -18.45 -19.23
CA LYS A 536 10.49 -19.10 -18.12
C LYS A 536 11.26 -18.95 -16.83
N ILE A 537 10.57 -18.72 -15.71
CA ILE A 537 11.13 -18.85 -14.36
C ILE A 537 11.68 -20.26 -14.16
N MET A 538 12.92 -20.34 -13.67
CA MET A 538 13.59 -21.60 -13.34
C MET A 538 13.13 -22.08 -11.96
N MET A 539 12.85 -23.37 -11.81
CA MET A 539 12.50 -23.99 -10.53
C MET A 539 13.72 -24.73 -9.99
N LYS A 540 14.17 -24.41 -8.77
CA LYS A 540 15.28 -25.11 -8.10
C LYS A 540 14.86 -26.49 -7.60
N SER A 541 13.60 -26.62 -7.20
CA SER A 541 12.93 -27.89 -6.94
C SER A 541 11.43 -27.74 -7.24
N PRO A 542 10.61 -28.81 -7.22
CA PRO A 542 9.18 -28.70 -7.48
C PRO A 542 8.42 -27.76 -6.52
N TRP A 543 9.05 -27.33 -5.43
CA TRP A 543 8.48 -26.48 -4.38
C TRP A 543 9.28 -25.20 -4.14
N GLU A 544 10.31 -24.94 -4.94
CA GLU A 544 11.27 -23.85 -4.73
C GLU A 544 11.60 -23.15 -6.06
N ILE A 545 11.29 -21.85 -6.14
CA ILE A 545 11.68 -20.99 -7.27
C ILE A 545 13.19 -20.72 -7.16
N LEU A 546 13.93 -20.86 -8.27
CA LEU A 546 15.33 -20.44 -8.31
C LEU A 546 15.39 -18.91 -8.40
N GLN A 547 16.08 -18.27 -7.46
CA GLN A 547 16.19 -16.81 -7.37
C GLN A 547 17.65 -16.37 -7.22
N SER A 548 17.97 -15.20 -7.75
CA SER A 548 19.26 -14.51 -7.57
C SER A 548 19.04 -13.13 -6.97
N PRO A 549 19.98 -12.57 -6.17
CA PRO A 549 19.91 -11.19 -5.72
C PRO A 549 19.90 -10.23 -6.91
N VAL A 550 19.13 -9.15 -6.84
CA VAL A 550 19.07 -8.13 -7.92
C VAL A 550 20.40 -7.38 -8.07
N GLY A 551 21.22 -7.31 -7.01
CA GLY A 551 22.40 -6.44 -6.96
C GLY A 551 22.05 -5.04 -6.43
N SER A 552 22.97 -4.09 -6.57
CA SER A 552 22.90 -2.77 -5.91
C SER A 552 21.66 -1.94 -6.30
N GLY A 553 21.10 -2.13 -7.50
CA GLY A 553 19.83 -1.50 -7.91
C GLY A 553 18.60 -2.00 -7.14
N GLY A 554 18.67 -3.18 -6.53
CA GLY A 554 17.58 -3.77 -5.74
C GLY A 554 17.20 -2.95 -4.51
N VAL A 555 18.14 -2.17 -3.96
CA VAL A 555 17.92 -1.26 -2.82
C VAL A 555 16.77 -0.28 -3.08
N ILE A 556 16.63 0.21 -4.32
CA ILE A 556 15.57 1.15 -4.69
C ILE A 556 14.19 0.48 -4.58
N SER A 557 14.08 -0.78 -5.01
CA SER A 557 12.83 -1.56 -4.92
C SER A 557 12.49 -1.91 -3.46
N LEU A 558 13.51 -2.28 -2.68
CA LEU A 558 13.40 -2.62 -1.26
C LEU A 558 12.90 -1.42 -0.43
N LEU A 559 13.56 -0.25 -0.52
CA LEU A 559 13.13 0.99 0.14
C LEU A 559 11.69 1.39 -0.23
N SER A 560 11.28 1.12 -1.48
CA SER A 560 9.94 1.44 -1.99
C SER A 560 8.84 0.55 -1.40
N SER A 561 9.17 -0.66 -0.97
CA SER A 561 8.18 -1.67 -0.57
C SER A 561 7.68 -1.48 0.86
N ASP A 562 8.58 -1.07 1.76
CA ASP A 562 8.29 -0.95 3.21
C ASP A 562 7.84 0.45 3.66
N ASN A 563 7.54 1.36 2.73
CA ASN A 563 7.19 2.77 3.00
C ASN A 563 8.31 3.51 3.79
N ILE A 564 9.56 3.11 3.58
CA ILE A 564 10.72 3.69 4.28
C ILE A 564 10.89 5.19 3.95
N PRO A 565 10.76 5.66 2.70
CA PRO A 565 10.79 7.10 2.38
C PRO A 565 9.73 7.93 3.10
N GLU A 566 8.61 7.34 3.50
CA GLU A 566 7.54 8.01 4.24
C GLU A 566 7.84 8.02 5.74
N ASN A 567 8.45 6.95 6.27
CA ASN A 567 8.91 6.88 7.66
C ASN A 567 10.09 7.81 7.92
N LEU A 568 11.11 7.79 7.06
CA LEU A 568 12.22 8.75 7.06
C LEU A 568 11.72 10.21 7.00
N SER A 569 10.64 10.47 6.25
CA SER A 569 10.02 11.81 6.21
C SER A 569 9.46 12.27 7.55
N LYS A 570 8.89 11.35 8.34
CA LYS A 570 8.34 11.64 9.68
C LYS A 570 9.47 11.94 10.67
N MET A 571 10.62 11.30 10.48
CA MET A 571 11.86 11.55 11.22
C MET A 571 12.56 12.86 10.79
N GLY A 572 12.07 13.54 9.74
CA GLY A 572 12.58 14.83 9.29
C GLY A 572 13.75 14.78 8.30
N VAL A 573 14.12 13.58 7.84
CA VAL A 573 15.21 13.32 6.89
C VAL A 573 14.97 14.02 5.55
N GLU A 574 16.04 14.51 4.91
CA GLU A 574 16.02 15.15 3.59
C GLU A 574 16.83 14.38 2.53
N TYR A 575 17.80 13.56 2.95
CA TYR A 575 18.74 12.83 2.10
C TYR A 575 18.90 11.37 2.55
N ILE A 576 19.16 10.48 1.59
CA ILE A 576 19.52 9.08 1.85
C ILE A 576 20.90 8.85 1.21
N GLU A 577 21.88 8.51 2.02
CA GLU A 577 23.18 8.00 1.55
C GLU A 577 23.08 6.48 1.35
N ILE A 578 23.54 5.97 0.21
CA ILE A 578 23.54 4.55 -0.14
C ILE A 578 24.97 4.17 -0.48
N CYS A 579 25.59 3.34 0.35
CA CYS A 579 27.01 3.00 0.23
C CYS A 579 27.28 1.50 0.41
N SER A 580 28.38 1.01 -0.17
CA SER A 580 28.83 -0.38 -0.03
C SER A 580 29.77 -0.56 1.17
N SER A 581 29.79 -1.76 1.76
CA SER A 581 30.69 -2.13 2.87
C SER A 581 32.18 -1.98 2.54
N SER A 582 32.55 -2.04 1.26
CA SER A 582 33.93 -2.13 0.74
C SER A 582 34.86 -0.93 1.05
N HIS A 583 34.35 0.20 1.54
CA HIS A 583 35.11 1.47 1.62
C HIS A 583 35.24 2.11 3.02
N ASN A 584 35.06 1.34 4.10
CA ASN A 584 34.94 1.87 5.48
C ASN A 584 33.83 2.94 5.60
N CYS A 585 32.84 2.93 4.69
CA CYS A 585 31.92 4.04 4.45
C CYS A 585 30.78 4.15 5.49
N VAL A 586 30.94 3.48 6.63
CA VAL A 586 29.92 3.30 7.67
C VAL A 586 29.55 4.64 8.35
N THR A 587 30.47 5.61 8.35
CA THR A 587 30.32 6.92 8.99
C THR A 587 29.47 7.94 8.22
N GLY A 588 29.07 7.61 6.98
CA GLY A 588 28.50 8.60 6.04
C GLY A 588 29.55 9.56 5.44
N SER A 589 29.13 10.39 4.48
CA SER A 589 29.99 11.32 3.75
C SER A 589 29.52 12.79 3.81
N PRO A 590 29.85 13.53 4.88
CA PRO A 590 29.53 14.96 5.04
C PRO A 590 30.02 15.83 3.86
N LEU A 591 31.20 15.53 3.31
CA LEU A 591 31.78 16.31 2.22
C LEU A 591 30.96 16.17 0.93
N LEU A 592 30.54 14.94 0.58
CA LEU A 592 29.63 14.69 -0.54
C LEU A 592 28.27 15.34 -0.31
N LEU A 593 27.71 15.19 0.90
CA LEU A 593 26.41 15.77 1.27
C LEU A 593 26.41 17.31 1.17
N GLY A 594 27.48 17.94 1.66
CA GLY A 594 27.70 19.38 1.57
C GLY A 594 27.80 19.86 0.12
N PHE A 595 28.45 19.09 -0.75
CA PHE A 595 28.51 19.33 -2.19
C PHE A 595 27.13 19.20 -2.84
N VAL A 596 26.40 18.10 -2.60
CA VAL A 596 25.01 17.88 -3.07
C VAL A 596 24.08 19.04 -2.67
N LYS A 597 24.11 19.45 -1.39
CA LYS A 597 23.32 20.58 -0.86
C LYS A 597 23.77 21.94 -1.42
N SER A 598 24.94 22.02 -2.05
CA SER A 598 25.46 23.25 -2.68
C SER A 598 25.13 23.31 -4.16
N CYS A 599 25.26 22.20 -4.89
CA CYS A 599 24.79 22.05 -6.26
C CYS A 599 23.26 22.06 -6.39
N LYS A 600 22.52 21.78 -5.30
CA LYS A 600 21.06 21.50 -5.30
C LYS A 600 20.74 20.27 -6.18
N ALA A 601 21.64 19.30 -6.15
CA ALA A 601 21.52 18.05 -6.89
C ALA A 601 20.45 17.14 -6.26
N GLU A 602 19.88 16.25 -7.07
CA GLU A 602 19.03 15.15 -6.62
C GLU A 602 19.84 13.86 -6.38
N ILE A 603 20.99 13.73 -7.05
CA ILE A 603 21.96 12.63 -6.87
C ILE A 603 23.37 13.22 -6.72
N GLY A 604 24.10 12.81 -5.68
CA GLY A 604 25.55 12.88 -5.58
C GLY A 604 26.19 11.51 -5.77
N ILE A 605 27.35 11.46 -6.39
CA ILE A 605 28.18 10.26 -6.58
C ILE A 605 29.58 10.56 -6.05
N LYS A 606 30.17 9.64 -5.28
CA LYS A 606 31.60 9.66 -4.92
C LYS A 606 32.34 8.54 -5.63
N ILE A 607 33.52 8.85 -6.14
CA ILE A 607 34.37 7.95 -6.93
C ILE A 607 35.78 7.98 -6.33
N VAL A 608 36.49 6.85 -6.34
CA VAL A 608 37.88 6.74 -5.86
C VAL A 608 38.72 6.10 -6.98
N GLU A 609 39.81 6.74 -7.42
CA GLU A 609 40.56 6.33 -8.63
C GLU A 609 41.09 4.87 -8.63
N ASP A 610 41.22 4.22 -7.48
CA ASP A 610 41.72 2.84 -7.34
C ASP A 610 40.66 1.73 -7.54
N THR A 611 39.37 2.06 -7.63
CA THR A 611 38.29 1.04 -7.65
C THR A 611 38.15 0.39 -9.02
N LYS A 612 38.62 -0.86 -9.14
CA LYS A 612 38.58 -1.64 -10.39
C LYS A 612 37.17 -1.99 -10.87
N ASP A 613 36.21 -2.11 -9.95
CA ASP A 613 34.79 -2.20 -10.27
C ASP A 613 34.01 -1.16 -9.44
N LEU A 614 33.14 -0.41 -10.12
CA LEU A 614 32.24 0.57 -9.50
C LEU A 614 30.93 -0.08 -9.06
N GLU A 615 30.54 -1.22 -9.63
CA GLU A 615 29.31 -1.93 -9.26
C GLU A 615 29.41 -2.55 -7.85
N GLU A 616 30.64 -2.89 -7.43
CA GLU A 616 30.99 -3.39 -6.08
C GLU A 616 31.41 -2.28 -5.10
N SER A 617 31.62 -1.05 -5.61
CA SER A 617 32.14 0.11 -4.88
C SER A 617 31.32 1.36 -5.23
N PHE A 618 30.37 1.70 -4.36
CA PHE A 618 29.53 2.88 -4.53
C PHE A 618 29.32 3.61 -3.21
N ASP A 619 29.23 4.93 -3.32
CA ASP A 619 28.78 5.87 -2.30
C ASP A 619 28.00 6.94 -3.07
N MET A 620 26.68 6.96 -2.87
CA MET A 620 25.75 7.80 -3.60
C MET A 620 24.72 8.43 -2.64
N ILE A 621 24.54 9.74 -2.72
CA ILE A 621 23.54 10.46 -1.92
C ILE A 621 22.36 10.85 -2.80
N PHE A 622 21.15 10.45 -2.40
CA PHE A 622 19.89 10.77 -3.06
C PHE A 622 19.09 11.77 -2.23
N SER A 623 18.38 12.70 -2.87
CA SER A 623 17.35 13.46 -2.17
C SER A 623 16.16 12.56 -1.85
N LEU A 624 15.53 12.73 -0.67
CA LEU A 624 14.37 11.93 -0.28
C LEU A 624 13.18 12.11 -1.24
N ASN A 625 13.06 13.29 -1.85
CA ASN A 625 12.05 13.56 -2.87
C ASN A 625 12.34 12.80 -4.17
N PHE A 626 13.60 12.73 -4.61
CA PHE A 626 13.97 11.97 -5.79
C PHE A 626 13.89 10.46 -5.55
N MET A 627 14.16 9.96 -4.35
CA MET A 627 13.95 8.55 -4.01
C MET A 627 12.47 8.15 -4.12
N ARG A 628 11.51 9.04 -3.76
CA ARG A 628 10.08 8.81 -4.02
C ARG A 628 9.73 8.77 -5.50
N LEU A 629 10.41 9.57 -6.33
CA LEU A 629 10.24 9.53 -7.78
C LEU A 629 10.78 8.22 -8.36
N LEU A 630 11.93 7.74 -7.90
CA LEU A 630 12.47 6.41 -8.23
C LEU A 630 11.50 5.28 -7.81
N ALA A 631 10.93 5.36 -6.61
CA ALA A 631 9.95 4.39 -6.10
C ALA A 631 8.69 4.28 -6.98
N GLN A 632 8.25 5.41 -7.54
CA GLN A 632 7.15 5.46 -8.51
C GLN A 632 7.58 5.04 -9.93
N GLN A 633 8.88 5.12 -10.23
CA GLN A 633 9.48 4.91 -11.55
C GLN A 633 10.46 3.72 -11.59
N ILE A 634 10.18 2.66 -10.82
CA ILE A 634 10.94 1.38 -10.84
C ILE A 634 11.08 0.83 -12.28
N HIS A 635 10.14 1.15 -13.17
CA HIS A 635 10.20 0.83 -14.61
C HIS A 635 11.36 1.50 -15.38
N LYS A 636 12.12 2.41 -14.74
CA LYS A 636 13.34 3.03 -15.32
C LYS A 636 14.63 2.37 -14.85
N LEU A 637 14.57 1.44 -13.89
CA LEU A 637 15.74 0.67 -13.49
C LEU A 637 16.14 -0.24 -14.65
N GLN A 638 17.39 -0.12 -15.08
CA GLN A 638 17.93 -0.93 -16.16
C GLN A 638 18.40 -2.26 -15.60
N PHE A 639 17.98 -3.34 -16.25
CA PHE A 639 18.38 -4.71 -15.94
C PHE A 639 19.27 -5.26 -17.05
N HIS A 640 20.17 -6.16 -16.66
CA HIS A 640 20.99 -6.94 -17.58
C HIS A 640 20.95 -8.42 -17.22
N ALA A 641 21.02 -9.27 -18.23
CA ALA A 641 21.15 -10.71 -18.07
C ALA A 641 22.62 -11.10 -17.88
N ILE A 642 22.91 -11.90 -16.85
CA ILE A 642 24.18 -12.61 -16.70
C ILE A 642 23.93 -14.09 -17.04
N PRO A 643 24.47 -14.62 -18.16
CA PRO A 643 24.32 -16.03 -18.52
C PRO A 643 25.01 -16.93 -17.49
N LYS A 644 24.30 -17.93 -16.96
CA LYS A 644 24.87 -18.97 -16.08
C LYS A 644 24.30 -20.36 -16.37
N PRO A 645 25.10 -21.43 -16.18
CA PRO A 645 24.59 -22.78 -16.05
C PRO A 645 23.94 -22.93 -14.67
N ASN A 646 22.62 -23.12 -14.61
CA ASN A 646 21.88 -23.38 -13.39
C ASN A 646 21.17 -24.74 -13.45
N GLN A 647 21.42 -25.57 -12.44
CA GLN A 647 20.62 -26.76 -12.17
C GLN A 647 19.19 -26.34 -11.83
N HIS A 648 18.21 -27.05 -12.38
CA HIS A 648 16.80 -26.78 -12.20
C HIS A 648 15.99 -28.06 -12.40
N VAL A 649 14.70 -28.01 -12.04
CA VAL A 649 13.72 -29.04 -12.42
C VAL A 649 12.73 -28.49 -13.44
N GLU A 650 12.26 -29.36 -14.32
CA GLU A 650 11.09 -29.11 -15.16
C GLU A 650 10.07 -30.26 -15.09
N MET A 651 8.84 -29.96 -15.51
CA MET A 651 7.73 -30.91 -15.54
C MET A 651 7.55 -31.41 -16.98
N VAL A 652 7.85 -32.68 -17.22
CA VAL A 652 7.74 -33.35 -18.53
C VAL A 652 6.83 -34.57 -18.37
N ASP A 653 5.80 -34.69 -19.20
CA ASP A 653 4.80 -35.79 -19.18
C ASP A 653 4.16 -36.11 -17.81
N LYS A 654 4.16 -35.13 -16.90
CA LYS A 654 3.69 -35.15 -15.48
C LYS A 654 4.70 -35.72 -14.47
N GLU A 655 5.93 -35.98 -14.87
CA GLU A 655 7.05 -36.30 -14.00
C GLU A 655 8.00 -35.09 -13.87
N TRP A 656 8.71 -35.01 -12.74
CA TRP A 656 9.71 -33.97 -12.51
C TRP A 656 11.09 -34.50 -12.90
N ILE A 657 11.78 -33.77 -13.77
CA ILE A 657 13.12 -34.14 -14.25
C ILE A 657 14.13 -33.11 -13.75
N ASP A 658 15.20 -33.58 -13.10
CA ASP A 658 16.38 -32.78 -12.75
C ASP A 658 17.24 -32.55 -13.99
N VAL A 659 17.51 -31.28 -14.31
CA VAL A 659 18.28 -30.87 -15.49
C VAL A 659 19.57 -30.15 -15.07
N ALA A 660 20.70 -30.81 -15.29
CA ALA A 660 22.05 -30.31 -15.03
C ALA A 660 22.73 -29.88 -16.34
N PRO A 661 22.82 -28.56 -16.64
CA PRO A 661 23.36 -28.08 -17.91
C PRO A 661 24.90 -28.02 -17.91
N SER A 662 25.50 -28.25 -19.09
CA SER A 662 26.95 -28.10 -19.33
C SER A 662 27.35 -26.73 -19.89
N SER A 663 26.37 -25.92 -20.29
CA SER A 663 26.51 -24.55 -20.83
C SER A 663 25.50 -23.61 -20.16
N PRO A 664 25.62 -22.28 -20.32
CA PRO A 664 24.61 -21.34 -19.82
C PRO A 664 23.23 -21.63 -20.40
N ASN A 665 22.27 -21.96 -19.53
CA ASN A 665 20.86 -22.25 -19.84
C ASN A 665 19.90 -21.23 -19.23
N SER A 666 20.42 -20.22 -18.54
CA SER A 666 19.66 -19.28 -17.74
C SER A 666 20.33 -17.91 -17.64
N TYR A 667 19.54 -16.92 -17.29
CA TYR A 667 19.96 -15.56 -16.98
C TYR A 667 19.64 -15.25 -15.50
N GLU A 668 20.67 -14.88 -14.74
CA GLU A 668 20.45 -14.06 -13.54
C GLU A 668 20.17 -12.63 -13.99
N LEU A 669 19.10 -12.04 -13.44
CA LEU A 669 18.65 -10.69 -13.80
C LEU A 669 19.20 -9.71 -12.77
N ARG A 670 20.17 -8.89 -13.17
CA ARG A 670 20.87 -7.94 -12.27
C ARG A 670 20.57 -6.50 -12.64
N SER A 671 20.55 -5.61 -11.65
CA SER A 671 20.40 -4.16 -11.82
C SER A 671 21.41 -3.40 -10.96
N SER A 672 21.94 -2.32 -11.52
CA SER A 672 22.92 -1.43 -10.89
C SER A 672 22.25 -0.25 -10.20
N ILE A 673 22.79 0.19 -9.06
CA ILE A 673 22.41 1.46 -8.43
C ILE A 673 22.63 2.67 -9.37
N TYR A 674 23.63 2.61 -10.26
CA TYR A 674 23.87 3.63 -11.29
C TYR A 674 22.79 3.67 -12.39
N SER A 675 21.92 2.65 -12.49
CA SER A 675 20.77 2.73 -13.41
C SER A 675 19.75 3.81 -12.99
N SER A 676 19.78 4.25 -11.72
CA SER A 676 18.99 5.40 -11.24
C SER A 676 19.33 6.72 -11.95
N LEU A 677 20.53 6.84 -12.52
CA LEU A 677 20.95 8.02 -13.29
C LEU A 677 20.08 8.22 -14.54
N ASN A 678 19.53 7.14 -15.12
CA ASN A 678 18.62 7.21 -16.27
C ASN A 678 17.28 7.91 -15.95
N ALA A 679 16.93 8.06 -14.66
CA ALA A 679 15.74 8.76 -14.21
C ALA A 679 16.01 10.23 -13.79
N CYS A 680 17.27 10.66 -13.75
CA CYS A 680 17.68 11.98 -13.25
C CYS A 680 18.18 12.91 -14.38
N PRO A 681 17.76 14.18 -14.44
CA PRO A 681 18.36 15.16 -15.35
C PRO A 681 19.86 15.34 -15.09
N GLN A 682 20.68 15.52 -16.12
CA GLN A 682 22.14 15.54 -15.97
C GLN A 682 22.64 16.75 -15.16
N GLU A 683 21.92 17.87 -15.25
CA GLU A 683 22.12 19.08 -14.44
C GLU A 683 21.72 18.93 -12.96
N LYS A 684 21.11 17.78 -12.60
CA LYS A 684 20.72 17.40 -11.24
C LYS A 684 21.59 16.31 -10.62
N ILE A 685 22.66 15.89 -11.31
CA ILE A 685 23.66 14.94 -10.81
C ILE A 685 24.97 15.70 -10.54
N CYS A 686 25.61 15.43 -9.39
CA CYS A 686 26.97 15.88 -9.11
C CYS A 686 27.91 14.72 -8.75
N VAL A 687 29.19 14.85 -9.13
CA VAL A 687 30.22 13.82 -9.01
C VAL A 687 31.41 14.38 -8.22
N MET A 688 31.82 13.68 -7.17
CA MET A 688 32.99 13.98 -6.35
C MET A 688 34.03 12.87 -6.58
N GLU A 689 35.20 13.23 -7.07
CA GLU A 689 36.23 12.29 -7.52
C GLU A 689 37.48 12.43 -6.63
N ILE A 690 37.83 11.33 -5.98
CA ILE A 690 38.88 11.26 -4.97
C ILE A 690 40.15 10.75 -5.64
N THR A 691 41.08 11.67 -5.90
CA THR A 691 42.40 11.36 -6.42
C THR A 691 43.33 10.88 -5.32
N LYS A 692 44.49 10.35 -5.70
CA LYS A 692 45.59 10.14 -4.76
C LYS A 692 46.11 11.44 -4.13
#